data_AF-A0A1G2XXB3-F1
#
_entry.id   AF-A0A1G2XXB3-F1
#
_cell.length_a   1.000
_cell.length_b   1.000
_cell.length_c   1.000
_cell.angle_alpha   90.00
_cell.angle_beta   90.00
_cell.angle_gamma   90.00
#
_symmetry.space_group_name_H-M   'P 1'
#
loop_
_entity.id
_entity.type
_entity.pdbx_description
1 polymer ?
#
loop_
_entity_poly.entity_id
_entity_poly.type
_entity_poly.pdbx_seq_one_letter_code
_entity_poly.pdbx_strand_id
1 'polypeptide(L)'
;MRVKVFISTILLIIACSFAEAQLISRWNCDETVGSTVLADSVGGVNGTLTGARFNFVPSGAGIADRNFGNALWTDNLNDYVNLGDAGSLDFGRNDFTITGWFKTNNAARHGLIIRNGASDQGGYAVFIFKNDGRLGFQVYGPSANKLILSDNTFNDDNWHWFGASVSGLKLYLYVDGKKQSQSGLVFDSQTTATAAAGLTASIDRDMAGSVDEICIYNSALSASVDASMNLTGGELYDDWVKLPSIDDCNDVIAAGHGIPADINKDCKVDFKDLAMFGEKWLQTHKMEIPVFWKKPVTFHSGVSGLGLQQLDGITHSYVYGPLASSACISEGGNGYYESLLHGTYNHHPQIIMIGNKFIVYWTNHAKDENGPGERILARVGTFDAEMNDIDWNENESFFEIAPQPVLVNRRLYNHNPAQISELFTSGGLKVINGRIYSIGDVLAIHGWTNDPLYHGVQSSPVPLNKWRDSYDSASGFTLDVWWKIGTFYQQWKINGDNLEPNSIMYKASSFKTQIEVTPGNFRPVAALQQPYNNAAMLTNAVWGFRNDVLNTAAEPFSRTAYFTSTSAKRAAADGLNGLAHIAVYQKPDGKWVVVRDNLSNPGYYYAAEIENYNDYCPPAYLTNLYGTAQPDARELPDGRPYIICNSMGRKDMFITVSNDGYIFDKTWQLLHSDRTKSDDGLFKSGGPQYFRSIVVGDNIWVTYSITKEIIGLTKIPVNLIN
;
A
#
# COMPACT_ATOMS: atom_id res chain seq x y z
N MET A 1 -22.94 -17.65 1.13
CA MET A 1 -23.10 -17.31 -0.31
C MET A 1 -24.21 -16.29 -0.46
N ARG A 2 -23.98 -15.02 -0.08
CA ARG A 2 -24.96 -13.90 -0.20
C ARG A 2 -24.31 -12.53 0.09
N VAL A 3 -23.07 -12.30 -0.36
CA VAL A 3 -22.39 -10.98 -0.34
C VAL A 3 -21.48 -10.81 -1.58
N LYS A 4 -21.74 -11.56 -2.66
CA LYS A 4 -20.94 -11.51 -3.91
C LYS A 4 -21.66 -10.89 -5.11
N VAL A 5 -22.86 -10.34 -4.91
CA VAL A 5 -23.71 -9.83 -6.02
C VAL A 5 -23.85 -8.30 -6.02
N PHE A 6 -23.36 -7.60 -5.00
CA PHE A 6 -23.51 -6.13 -4.94
C PHE A 6 -22.36 -5.33 -5.58
N ILE A 7 -21.17 -5.91 -5.73
CA ILE A 7 -19.98 -5.18 -6.26
C ILE A 7 -19.80 -5.41 -7.78
N SER A 8 -20.34 -6.51 -8.34
CA SER A 8 -20.23 -6.79 -9.78
C SER A 8 -21.26 -6.10 -10.65
N THR A 9 -22.28 -5.46 -10.06
CA THR A 9 -23.40 -4.83 -10.79
C THR A 9 -23.18 -3.33 -11.03
N ILE A 10 -22.18 -2.72 -10.39
CA ILE A 10 -21.86 -1.29 -10.55
C ILE A 10 -20.84 -1.05 -11.68
N LEU A 11 -20.18 -2.09 -12.20
CA LEU A 11 -19.20 -1.98 -13.30
C LEU A 11 -19.75 -2.25 -14.71
N LEU A 12 -21.07 -2.31 -14.91
CA LEU A 12 -21.68 -2.62 -16.21
C LEU A 12 -22.82 -1.67 -16.63
N ILE A 13 -22.73 -0.37 -16.30
CA ILE A 13 -23.54 0.68 -16.94
C ILE A 13 -22.64 1.90 -17.23
N ILE A 14 -21.74 1.77 -18.19
CA ILE A 14 -21.16 2.91 -18.92
C ILE A 14 -21.10 2.51 -20.39
N ALA A 15 -22.10 2.95 -21.15
CA ALA A 15 -21.99 3.32 -22.57
C ALA A 15 -23.35 3.84 -23.06
N CYS A 16 -23.82 4.94 -22.48
CA CYS A 16 -24.67 5.88 -23.19
C CYS A 16 -24.23 7.28 -22.74
N SER A 17 -23.30 7.85 -23.48
CA SER A 17 -22.85 9.23 -23.28
C SER A 17 -23.98 10.17 -23.68
N PHE A 18 -24.73 10.67 -22.71
CA PHE A 18 -25.24 12.03 -22.84
C PHE A 18 -24.07 12.93 -22.43
N ALA A 19 -23.48 13.62 -23.39
CA ALA A 19 -22.53 14.68 -23.10
C ALA A 19 -23.34 15.84 -22.50
N GLU A 20 -23.36 15.96 -21.17
CA GLU A 20 -23.84 17.17 -20.51
C GLU A 20 -22.87 18.32 -20.81
N ALA A 21 -23.41 19.53 -20.95
CA ALA A 21 -22.60 20.69 -21.24
C ALA A 21 -21.61 21.00 -20.11
N GLN A 22 -20.32 21.03 -20.42
CA GLN A 22 -19.30 21.32 -19.42
C GLN A 22 -19.01 22.83 -19.37
N LEU A 23 -19.28 23.44 -18.21
CA LEU A 23 -18.80 24.78 -17.87
C LEU A 23 -17.27 24.74 -17.78
N ILE A 24 -16.59 25.62 -18.51
CA ILE A 24 -15.13 25.63 -18.61
C ILE A 24 -14.48 26.88 -18.04
N SER A 25 -15.18 28.01 -17.95
CA SER A 25 -14.71 29.22 -17.24
C SER A 25 -15.89 29.98 -16.67
N ARG A 26 -15.72 30.55 -15.47
CA ARG A 26 -16.70 31.43 -14.82
C ARG A 26 -16.00 32.55 -14.08
N TRP A 27 -16.33 33.79 -14.42
CA TRP A 27 -15.87 34.99 -13.71
C TRP A 27 -17.04 35.66 -13.00
N ASN A 28 -17.13 35.44 -11.69
CA ASN A 28 -18.18 35.99 -10.84
C ASN A 28 -18.03 37.50 -10.61
N CYS A 29 -16.85 38.09 -10.85
CA CYS A 29 -16.61 39.52 -10.62
C CYS A 29 -16.85 40.02 -9.18
N ASP A 30 -16.78 39.10 -8.21
CA ASP A 30 -17.07 39.32 -6.79
C ASP A 30 -15.87 39.80 -5.95
N GLU A 31 -14.76 40.15 -6.59
CA GLU A 31 -13.56 40.51 -5.86
C GLU A 31 -13.73 41.76 -4.99
N THR A 32 -12.87 41.88 -3.99
CA THR A 32 -12.87 43.04 -3.11
C THR A 32 -12.36 44.28 -3.86
N VAL A 33 -12.92 45.44 -3.50
CA VAL A 33 -12.45 46.76 -3.96
C VAL A 33 -10.93 46.86 -3.84
N GLY A 34 -10.26 47.13 -4.96
CA GLY A 34 -8.80 47.21 -5.06
C GLY A 34 -8.09 45.94 -5.51
N SER A 35 -8.81 44.83 -5.76
CA SER A 35 -8.22 43.67 -6.43
C SER A 35 -7.74 44.03 -7.83
N THR A 36 -6.62 43.43 -8.25
CA THR A 36 -6.02 43.59 -9.59
C THR A 36 -6.10 42.31 -10.43
N VAL A 37 -6.71 41.26 -9.86
CA VAL A 37 -6.93 39.98 -10.51
C VAL A 37 -8.43 39.67 -10.47
N LEU A 38 -8.97 39.20 -11.58
CA LEU A 38 -10.30 38.63 -11.72
C LEU A 38 -10.17 37.10 -11.77
N ALA A 39 -10.69 36.39 -10.79
CA ALA A 39 -10.54 34.94 -10.67
C ALA A 39 -11.52 34.19 -11.59
N ASP A 40 -11.02 33.18 -12.29
CA ASP A 40 -11.85 32.16 -12.93
C ASP A 40 -12.10 31.05 -11.92
N SER A 41 -13.34 30.90 -11.46
CA SER A 41 -13.73 29.92 -10.45
C SER A 41 -13.80 28.48 -10.96
N VAL A 42 -13.63 28.26 -12.28
CA VAL A 42 -13.76 26.95 -12.94
C VAL A 42 -12.52 26.57 -13.76
N GLY A 43 -12.12 27.39 -14.73
CA GLY A 43 -11.17 27.04 -15.78
C GLY A 43 -9.72 27.38 -15.51
N GLY A 44 -9.45 28.14 -14.45
CA GLY A 44 -8.12 28.66 -14.13
C GLY A 44 -7.64 29.80 -15.06
N VAL A 45 -8.51 30.35 -15.92
CA VAL A 45 -8.20 31.49 -16.80
C VAL A 45 -8.35 32.81 -16.02
N ASN A 46 -7.49 33.01 -15.02
CA ASN A 46 -7.51 34.23 -14.21
C ASN A 46 -7.12 35.44 -15.06
N GLY A 47 -7.88 36.53 -14.92
CA GLY A 47 -7.65 37.78 -15.61
C GLY A 47 -6.82 38.77 -14.79
N THR A 48 -6.01 39.58 -15.45
CA THR A 48 -5.33 40.72 -14.83
C THR A 48 -5.96 42.03 -15.30
N LEU A 49 -6.35 42.88 -14.35
CA LEU A 49 -6.93 44.17 -14.68
C LEU A 49 -5.85 45.09 -15.29
N THR A 50 -6.16 45.64 -16.46
CA THR A 50 -5.28 46.51 -17.25
C THR A 50 -5.91 47.88 -17.38
N GLY A 51 -5.18 48.92 -16.98
CA GLY A 51 -5.68 50.29 -17.00
C GLY A 51 -5.46 51.00 -15.66
N ALA A 52 -6.06 52.18 -15.49
CA ALA A 52 -5.89 53.02 -14.31
C ALA A 52 -7.17 53.18 -13.48
N ARG A 53 -8.35 52.86 -14.01
CA ARG A 53 -9.63 53.17 -13.38
C ARG A 53 -10.70 52.09 -13.58
N PHE A 54 -10.55 51.05 -12.77
CA PHE A 54 -11.53 49.98 -12.60
C PHE A 54 -11.91 49.86 -11.12
N ASN A 55 -13.07 49.28 -10.84
CA ASN A 55 -13.48 48.97 -9.48
C ASN A 55 -14.41 47.76 -9.45
N PHE A 56 -14.51 47.12 -8.29
CA PHE A 56 -15.57 46.16 -7.99
C PHE A 56 -16.67 46.89 -7.24
N VAL A 57 -17.85 47.00 -7.86
CA VAL A 57 -18.99 47.78 -7.33
C VAL A 57 -20.14 46.84 -7.00
N PRO A 58 -21.03 47.16 -6.05
CA PRO A 58 -22.18 46.31 -5.76
C PRO A 58 -22.97 45.97 -7.02
N SER A 59 -23.20 44.68 -7.25
CA SER A 59 -23.93 44.21 -8.41
C SER A 59 -25.41 44.58 -8.30
N GLY A 60 -26.01 44.89 -9.45
CA GLY A 60 -27.46 44.99 -9.61
C GLY A 60 -27.97 44.01 -10.67
N ALA A 61 -27.12 43.08 -11.11
CA ALA A 61 -27.50 42.02 -12.03
C ALA A 61 -28.41 41.01 -11.32
N GLY A 62 -29.27 40.33 -12.08
CA GLY A 62 -30.15 39.28 -11.57
C GLY A 62 -31.63 39.52 -11.81
N ILE A 63 -32.39 38.46 -11.55
CA ILE A 63 -33.85 38.49 -11.48
C ILE A 63 -34.22 38.75 -10.00
N ALA A 64 -35.31 39.48 -9.76
CA ALA A 64 -35.73 39.95 -8.42
C ALA A 64 -35.47 38.93 -7.28
N ASP A 65 -34.97 39.45 -6.15
CA ASP A 65 -34.55 38.74 -4.93
C ASP A 65 -33.17 38.05 -4.96
N ARG A 66 -32.30 38.36 -5.93
CA ARG A 66 -30.90 37.86 -5.99
C ARG A 66 -29.88 39.00 -6.03
N ASN A 67 -28.77 38.83 -5.31
CA ASN A 67 -27.65 39.78 -5.29
C ASN A 67 -26.34 39.05 -5.59
N PHE A 68 -25.75 39.29 -6.76
CA PHE A 68 -24.46 38.72 -7.18
C PHE A 68 -23.26 39.48 -6.58
N GLY A 69 -23.33 39.82 -5.29
CA GLY A 69 -22.24 40.51 -4.60
C GLY A 69 -21.74 41.78 -5.32
N ASN A 70 -20.58 41.70 -5.95
CA ASN A 70 -19.98 42.78 -6.74
C ASN A 70 -19.97 42.46 -8.24
N ALA A 71 -19.86 43.50 -9.05
CA ALA A 71 -19.60 43.45 -10.48
C ALA A 71 -18.31 44.20 -10.79
N LEU A 72 -17.63 43.81 -11.87
CA LEU A 72 -16.53 44.56 -12.42
C LEU A 72 -17.09 45.82 -13.09
N TRP A 73 -16.52 46.99 -12.78
CA TRP A 73 -16.85 48.26 -13.41
C TRP A 73 -15.60 48.97 -13.93
N THR A 74 -15.73 49.57 -15.12
CA THR A 74 -14.70 50.38 -15.78
C THR A 74 -15.24 51.76 -16.14
N ASP A 75 -14.41 52.81 -15.96
CA ASP A 75 -14.84 54.20 -16.15
C ASP A 75 -14.65 54.72 -17.59
N ASN A 76 -13.81 54.04 -18.39
CA ASN A 76 -13.46 54.49 -19.73
C ASN A 76 -13.04 53.33 -20.66
N LEU A 77 -12.84 53.67 -21.94
CA LEU A 77 -12.58 52.72 -23.02
C LEU A 77 -11.22 52.01 -22.98
N ASN A 78 -10.29 52.39 -22.10
CA ASN A 78 -8.94 51.83 -22.03
C ASN A 78 -8.72 50.83 -20.88
N ASP A 79 -9.69 50.71 -19.96
CA ASP A 79 -9.63 49.76 -18.85
C ASP A 79 -10.31 48.44 -19.28
N TYR A 80 -9.70 47.30 -18.95
CA TYR A 80 -10.24 45.97 -19.28
C TYR A 80 -9.54 44.87 -18.47
N VAL A 81 -10.12 43.67 -18.45
CA VAL A 81 -9.43 42.49 -17.91
C VAL A 81 -8.72 41.75 -19.03
N ASN A 82 -7.42 41.56 -18.90
CA ASN A 82 -6.64 40.73 -19.81
C ASN A 82 -6.63 39.28 -19.32
N LEU A 83 -7.20 38.37 -20.09
CA LEU A 83 -7.26 36.94 -19.79
C LEU A 83 -6.06 36.16 -20.37
N GLY A 84 -5.16 36.84 -21.09
CA GLY A 84 -4.02 36.21 -21.75
C GLY A 84 -4.39 35.40 -22.99
N ASP A 85 -3.42 34.64 -23.51
CA ASP A 85 -3.60 33.69 -24.60
C ASP A 85 -4.08 32.35 -23.99
N ALA A 86 -5.40 32.15 -23.99
CA ALA A 86 -6.06 31.07 -23.26
C ALA A 86 -6.64 30.04 -24.24
N GLY A 87 -5.84 29.03 -24.60
CA GLY A 87 -6.26 27.99 -25.55
C GLY A 87 -7.48 27.16 -25.11
N SER A 88 -7.86 27.19 -23.83
CA SER A 88 -9.13 26.61 -23.35
C SER A 88 -10.37 27.34 -23.87
N LEU A 89 -10.20 28.58 -24.33
CA LEU A 89 -11.25 29.42 -24.93
C LEU A 89 -11.27 29.33 -26.47
N ASP A 90 -10.47 28.44 -27.06
CA ASP A 90 -10.42 28.24 -28.52
C ASP A 90 -11.32 27.07 -28.94
N PHE A 91 -12.53 27.39 -29.38
CA PHE A 91 -13.55 26.39 -29.76
C PHE A 91 -13.44 25.89 -31.20
N GLY A 92 -12.62 26.53 -32.03
CA GLY A 92 -12.46 26.13 -33.42
C GLY A 92 -13.78 26.23 -34.19
N ARG A 93 -14.33 25.07 -34.55
CA ARG A 93 -15.64 24.94 -35.22
C ARG A 93 -16.66 24.14 -34.40
N ASN A 94 -16.35 23.90 -33.13
CA ASN A 94 -17.23 23.20 -32.22
C ASN A 94 -18.35 24.13 -31.74
N ASP A 95 -19.40 23.51 -31.22
CA ASP A 95 -20.48 24.22 -30.54
C ASP A 95 -19.99 24.74 -29.18
N PHE A 96 -20.47 25.91 -28.77
CA PHE A 96 -20.14 26.53 -27.48
C PHE A 96 -21.22 27.54 -27.08
N THR A 97 -21.25 27.92 -25.80
CA THR A 97 -22.15 28.94 -25.27
C THR A 97 -21.41 29.89 -24.36
N ILE A 98 -21.75 31.18 -24.43
CA ILE A 98 -21.28 32.25 -23.56
C ILE A 98 -22.50 32.91 -22.95
N THR A 99 -22.50 33.09 -21.64
CA THR A 99 -23.55 33.81 -20.93
C THR A 99 -22.97 34.83 -19.97
N GLY A 100 -23.81 35.74 -19.50
CA GLY A 100 -23.48 36.63 -18.40
C GLY A 100 -24.31 37.90 -18.40
N TRP A 101 -23.95 38.81 -17.51
CA TRP A 101 -24.63 40.07 -17.30
C TRP A 101 -23.77 41.25 -17.70
N PHE A 102 -24.40 42.29 -18.22
CA PHE A 102 -23.73 43.55 -18.54
C PHE A 102 -24.66 44.74 -18.30
N LYS A 103 -24.04 45.91 -18.09
CA LYS A 103 -24.70 47.20 -17.99
C LYS A 103 -23.81 48.26 -18.63
N THR A 104 -24.32 49.02 -19.60
CA THR A 104 -23.55 50.09 -20.23
C THR A 104 -24.44 51.13 -20.89
N ASN A 105 -23.91 52.35 -21.06
CA ASN A 105 -24.47 53.40 -21.92
C ASN A 105 -23.58 53.67 -23.15
N ASN A 106 -22.59 52.82 -23.41
CA ASN A 106 -21.61 53.02 -24.47
C ASN A 106 -22.29 53.10 -25.84
N ALA A 107 -21.91 54.12 -26.61
CA ALA A 107 -22.31 54.28 -28.00
C ALA A 107 -21.12 54.57 -28.93
N ALA A 108 -19.93 54.86 -28.39
CA ALA A 108 -18.82 55.46 -29.13
C ALA A 108 -17.91 54.43 -29.81
N ARG A 109 -17.82 53.20 -29.28
CA ARG A 109 -17.03 52.08 -29.82
C ARG A 109 -17.81 50.78 -29.68
N HIS A 110 -17.26 49.70 -30.24
CA HIS A 110 -17.75 48.36 -29.91
C HIS A 110 -17.38 48.08 -28.46
N GLY A 111 -18.36 48.03 -27.56
CA GLY A 111 -18.14 47.68 -26.17
C GLY A 111 -18.02 46.17 -26.04
N LEU A 112 -16.80 45.64 -25.92
CA LEU A 112 -16.54 44.19 -25.92
C LEU A 112 -16.76 43.65 -24.50
N ILE A 113 -17.93 43.06 -24.27
CA ILE A 113 -18.27 42.41 -23.00
C ILE A 113 -17.30 41.24 -22.76
N ILE A 114 -17.14 40.39 -23.77
CA ILE A 114 -16.09 39.38 -23.81
C ILE A 114 -15.62 39.17 -25.25
N ARG A 115 -14.31 38.96 -25.40
CA ARG A 115 -13.66 38.69 -26.68
C ARG A 115 -12.53 37.69 -26.50
N ASN A 116 -12.39 36.78 -27.45
CA ASN A 116 -11.18 35.99 -27.68
C ASN A 116 -10.72 36.25 -29.11
N GLY A 117 -9.46 36.64 -29.33
CA GLY A 117 -8.91 36.89 -30.68
C GLY A 117 -9.18 38.30 -31.24
N ALA A 118 -9.28 38.45 -32.56
CA ALA A 118 -9.46 39.76 -33.22
C ALA A 118 -10.16 39.69 -34.58
N SER A 119 -10.75 40.82 -35.00
CA SER A 119 -11.33 40.97 -36.34
C SER A 119 -10.33 40.54 -37.40
N ASP A 120 -10.81 39.75 -38.36
CA ASP A 120 -10.04 39.23 -39.49
C ASP A 120 -8.85 38.30 -39.12
N GLN A 121 -8.69 37.96 -37.84
CA GLN A 121 -7.57 37.15 -37.32
C GLN A 121 -8.04 35.92 -36.51
N GLY A 122 -9.35 35.64 -36.47
CA GLY A 122 -9.93 34.49 -35.77
C GLY A 122 -10.35 34.80 -34.32
N GLY A 123 -11.27 33.98 -33.81
CA GLY A 123 -11.85 34.08 -32.48
C GLY A 123 -13.34 34.47 -32.49
N TYR A 124 -13.82 35.06 -31.40
CA TYR A 124 -15.21 35.48 -31.25
C TYR A 124 -15.35 36.69 -30.32
N ALA A 125 -16.50 37.34 -30.36
CA ALA A 125 -16.85 38.39 -29.39
C ALA A 125 -18.35 38.50 -29.15
N VAL A 126 -18.71 38.83 -27.92
CA VAL A 126 -20.02 39.39 -27.54
C VAL A 126 -19.81 40.86 -27.18
N PHE A 127 -20.60 41.75 -27.79
CA PHE A 127 -20.31 43.18 -27.74
C PHE A 127 -21.53 44.07 -28.00
N ILE A 128 -21.48 45.31 -27.53
CA ILE A 128 -22.43 46.36 -27.92
C ILE A 128 -21.99 47.01 -29.23
N PHE A 129 -22.87 47.05 -30.22
CA PHE A 129 -22.56 47.55 -31.56
C PHE A 129 -22.42 49.08 -31.57
N LYS A 130 -21.30 49.56 -32.10
CA LYS A 130 -20.96 50.99 -32.16
C LYS A 130 -22.05 51.80 -32.88
N ASN A 131 -22.41 52.96 -32.32
CA ASN A 131 -23.42 53.90 -32.83
C ASN A 131 -24.84 53.31 -33.02
N ASP A 132 -25.09 52.08 -32.59
CA ASP A 132 -26.33 51.35 -32.84
C ASP A 132 -26.94 50.83 -31.53
N GLY A 133 -26.11 50.39 -30.57
CA GLY A 133 -26.56 50.02 -29.23
C GLY A 133 -27.15 48.62 -29.10
N ARG A 134 -27.30 47.87 -30.20
CA ARG A 134 -27.72 46.47 -30.16
C ARG A 134 -26.60 45.55 -29.70
N LEU A 135 -26.97 44.45 -29.05
CA LEU A 135 -26.04 43.41 -28.66
C LEU A 135 -25.68 42.56 -29.89
N GLY A 136 -24.38 42.34 -30.08
CA GLY A 136 -23.84 41.55 -31.18
C GLY A 136 -23.10 40.33 -30.68
N PHE A 137 -23.23 39.23 -31.40
CA PHE A 137 -22.39 38.04 -31.25
C PHE A 137 -21.77 37.70 -32.60
N GLN A 138 -20.45 37.54 -32.63
CA GLN A 138 -19.74 37.23 -33.86
C GLN A 138 -18.63 36.19 -33.69
N VAL A 139 -18.39 35.45 -34.76
CA VAL A 139 -17.19 34.64 -34.99
C VAL A 139 -16.37 35.30 -36.10
N TYR A 140 -15.07 35.47 -35.84
CA TYR A 140 -14.16 36.15 -36.75
C TYR A 140 -13.72 35.24 -37.91
N GLY A 141 -13.59 35.84 -39.09
CA GLY A 141 -13.05 35.21 -40.28
C GLY A 141 -12.31 36.25 -41.13
N PRO A 142 -11.35 35.86 -41.97
CA PRO A 142 -10.41 36.79 -42.62
C PRO A 142 -11.01 37.61 -43.78
N SER A 143 -12.22 37.28 -44.22
CA SER A 143 -12.89 37.95 -45.35
C SER A 143 -14.18 38.66 -44.94
N ALA A 144 -14.87 38.14 -43.92
CA ALA A 144 -16.00 38.80 -43.28
C ALA A 144 -16.32 38.11 -41.95
N ASN A 145 -16.53 38.90 -40.90
CA ASN A 145 -17.04 38.41 -39.63
C ASN A 145 -18.46 37.87 -39.80
N LYS A 146 -18.77 36.74 -39.14
CA LYS A 146 -20.12 36.18 -39.10
C LYS A 146 -20.79 36.74 -37.85
N LEU A 147 -21.65 37.73 -38.05
CA LEU A 147 -22.28 38.53 -37.01
C LEU A 147 -23.79 38.31 -36.99
N ILE A 148 -24.35 38.22 -35.78
CA ILE A 148 -25.76 38.46 -35.51
C ILE A 148 -25.92 39.63 -34.53
N LEU A 149 -26.97 40.43 -34.73
CA LEU A 149 -27.37 41.50 -33.83
C LEU A 149 -28.72 41.15 -33.21
N SER A 150 -28.96 41.62 -32.00
CA SER A 150 -30.27 41.57 -31.35
C SER A 150 -31.30 42.39 -32.13
N ASP A 151 -32.59 42.21 -31.81
CA ASP A 151 -33.66 43.00 -32.45
C ASP A 151 -33.75 44.41 -31.86
N ASN A 152 -33.40 44.56 -30.58
CA ASN A 152 -33.50 45.79 -29.81
C ASN A 152 -32.13 46.26 -29.31
N THR A 153 -32.06 47.54 -28.91
CA THR A 153 -30.89 48.17 -28.27
C THR A 153 -30.88 47.91 -26.77
N PHE A 154 -29.69 47.73 -26.20
CA PHE A 154 -29.48 47.37 -24.78
C PHE A 154 -28.36 48.19 -24.11
N ASN A 155 -28.10 49.40 -24.62
CA ASN A 155 -27.13 50.35 -24.05
C ASN A 155 -27.85 51.48 -23.29
N ASP A 156 -28.83 51.11 -22.46
CA ASP A 156 -29.73 52.02 -21.75
C ASP A 156 -29.32 52.26 -20.27
N ASP A 157 -28.12 51.81 -19.89
CA ASP A 157 -27.60 51.83 -18.51
C ASP A 157 -28.39 50.96 -17.51
N ASN A 158 -29.14 49.95 -17.99
CA ASN A 158 -29.73 48.90 -17.17
C ASN A 158 -28.93 47.59 -17.28
N TRP A 159 -29.12 46.72 -16.28
CA TRP A 159 -28.56 45.37 -16.29
C TRP A 159 -29.35 44.47 -17.22
N HIS A 160 -28.65 43.79 -18.12
CA HIS A 160 -29.20 42.82 -19.06
C HIS A 160 -28.42 41.51 -18.99
N TRP A 161 -29.14 40.39 -19.06
CA TRP A 161 -28.52 39.08 -19.22
C TRP A 161 -28.45 38.73 -20.70
N PHE A 162 -27.36 38.10 -21.15
CA PHE A 162 -27.25 37.55 -22.49
C PHE A 162 -26.89 36.08 -22.49
N GLY A 163 -27.34 35.40 -23.56
CA GLY A 163 -26.86 34.08 -23.95
C GLY A 163 -26.51 34.06 -25.42
N ALA A 164 -25.27 33.75 -25.76
CA ALA A 164 -24.75 33.68 -27.12
C ALA A 164 -24.21 32.26 -27.38
N SER A 165 -24.69 31.59 -28.43
CA SER A 165 -24.32 30.20 -28.67
C SER A 165 -24.05 29.90 -30.15
N VAL A 166 -23.03 29.08 -30.40
CA VAL A 166 -22.86 28.34 -31.66
C VAL A 166 -23.44 26.95 -31.44
N SER A 167 -24.47 26.60 -32.20
CA SER A 167 -25.05 25.25 -32.18
C SER A 167 -25.38 24.77 -33.58
N GLY A 168 -24.79 23.65 -34.00
CA GLY A 168 -25.08 23.00 -35.27
C GLY A 168 -24.92 23.94 -36.48
N LEU A 169 -23.82 24.70 -36.52
CA LEU A 169 -23.52 25.71 -37.55
C LEU A 169 -24.53 26.87 -37.60
N LYS A 170 -25.06 27.30 -36.46
CA LYS A 170 -25.89 28.50 -36.33
C LYS A 170 -25.46 29.33 -35.13
N LEU A 171 -25.55 30.64 -35.28
CA LEU A 171 -25.42 31.60 -34.18
C LEU A 171 -26.81 31.82 -33.58
N TYR A 172 -26.90 31.83 -32.26
CA TYR A 172 -28.09 32.18 -31.50
C TYR A 172 -27.77 33.27 -30.49
N LEU A 173 -28.69 34.23 -30.34
CA LEU A 173 -28.57 35.31 -29.35
C LEU A 173 -29.87 35.44 -28.56
N TYR A 174 -29.74 35.47 -27.25
CA TYR A 174 -30.79 35.64 -26.25
C TYR A 174 -30.44 36.84 -25.39
N VAL A 175 -31.44 37.66 -25.05
CA VAL A 175 -31.29 38.78 -24.11
C VAL A 175 -32.51 38.80 -23.20
N ASP A 176 -32.27 38.93 -21.89
CA ASP A 176 -33.29 38.91 -20.84
C ASP A 176 -34.27 37.75 -20.99
N GLY A 177 -33.72 36.58 -21.29
CA GLY A 177 -34.47 35.35 -21.46
C GLY A 177 -35.31 35.25 -22.73
N LYS A 178 -35.22 36.21 -23.64
CA LYS A 178 -35.92 36.16 -24.93
C LYS A 178 -34.91 35.92 -26.06
N LYS A 179 -35.20 34.94 -26.92
CA LYS A 179 -34.42 34.73 -28.15
C LYS A 179 -34.63 35.94 -29.08
N GLN A 180 -33.55 36.65 -29.36
CA GLN A 180 -33.54 37.84 -30.21
C GLN A 180 -33.33 37.45 -31.67
N SER A 181 -32.24 36.75 -31.97
CA SER A 181 -31.83 36.52 -33.36
C SER A 181 -31.17 35.16 -33.55
N GLN A 182 -31.20 34.68 -34.79
CA GLN A 182 -30.43 33.51 -35.23
C GLN A 182 -30.00 33.69 -36.67
N SER A 183 -28.82 33.16 -37.01
CA SER A 183 -28.34 33.13 -38.40
C SER A 183 -27.54 31.86 -38.66
N GLY A 184 -27.51 31.43 -39.92
CA GLY A 184 -26.62 30.36 -40.35
C GLY A 184 -25.16 30.79 -40.24
N LEU A 185 -24.31 29.87 -39.80
CA LEU A 185 -22.86 30.05 -39.71
C LEU A 185 -22.20 29.15 -40.75
N VAL A 186 -21.69 29.77 -41.82
CA VAL A 186 -20.85 29.07 -42.79
C VAL A 186 -19.40 29.40 -42.46
N PHE A 187 -18.68 28.43 -41.92
CA PHE A 187 -17.22 28.52 -41.77
C PHE A 187 -16.59 28.42 -43.16
N ASP A 188 -16.06 29.53 -43.70
CA ASP A 188 -15.08 29.43 -44.79
C ASP A 188 -13.76 28.82 -44.27
N SER A 189 -12.77 28.62 -45.13
CA SER A 189 -11.53 27.89 -44.77
C SER A 189 -10.76 28.49 -43.58
N GLN A 190 -11.04 29.73 -43.19
CA GLN A 190 -10.30 30.46 -42.16
C GLN A 190 -11.19 31.13 -41.09
N THR A 191 -12.52 31.08 -41.20
CA THR A 191 -13.42 31.44 -40.10
C THR A 191 -13.32 30.39 -38.99
N THR A 192 -13.01 30.81 -37.77
CA THR A 192 -12.82 29.92 -36.62
C THR A 192 -12.99 30.68 -35.31
N ALA A 193 -13.61 30.04 -34.31
CA ALA A 193 -13.69 30.52 -32.94
C ALA A 193 -12.39 30.21 -32.16
N THR A 194 -11.24 30.42 -32.80
CA THR A 194 -9.89 30.22 -32.25
C THR A 194 -9.11 31.49 -32.52
N ALA A 195 -8.50 32.06 -31.48
CA ALA A 195 -7.64 33.23 -31.65
C ALA A 195 -6.37 32.86 -32.43
N ALA A 196 -5.87 33.78 -33.27
CA ALA A 196 -4.51 33.66 -33.79
C ALA A 196 -3.48 33.81 -32.66
N ALA A 197 -2.36 33.11 -32.78
CA ALA A 197 -1.29 33.11 -31.78
C ALA A 197 -0.84 34.53 -31.41
N GLY A 198 -0.76 34.80 -30.11
CA GLY A 198 -0.35 36.10 -29.56
C GLY A 198 -1.47 37.13 -29.43
N LEU A 199 -2.71 36.80 -29.81
CA LEU A 199 -3.90 37.57 -29.44
C LEU A 199 -4.43 37.10 -28.10
N THR A 200 -4.91 38.04 -27.28
CA THR A 200 -5.42 37.71 -25.94
C THR A 200 -6.93 37.79 -25.87
N ALA A 201 -7.50 37.00 -24.97
CA ALA A 201 -8.88 37.17 -24.53
C ALA A 201 -9.00 38.34 -23.54
N SER A 202 -10.16 38.98 -23.52
CA SER A 202 -10.45 40.06 -22.59
C SER A 202 -11.92 40.17 -22.25
N ILE A 203 -12.18 40.65 -21.04
CA ILE A 203 -13.50 41.05 -20.56
C ILE A 203 -13.53 42.58 -20.42
N ASP A 204 -14.68 43.17 -20.77
CA ASP A 204 -14.97 44.59 -20.63
C ASP A 204 -13.95 45.52 -21.32
N ARG A 205 -13.66 45.26 -22.61
CA ARG A 205 -12.71 46.07 -23.41
C ARG A 205 -13.45 47.08 -24.27
N ASP A 206 -12.94 48.31 -24.35
CA ASP A 206 -13.57 49.41 -25.13
C ASP A 206 -15.04 49.67 -24.72
N MET A 207 -15.40 49.32 -23.48
CA MET A 207 -16.71 49.54 -22.88
C MET A 207 -16.52 50.32 -21.58
N ALA A 208 -17.37 51.33 -21.37
CA ALA A 208 -17.53 51.93 -20.05
C ALA A 208 -18.83 51.37 -19.49
N GLY A 209 -18.77 50.68 -18.35
CA GLY A 209 -19.91 49.92 -17.86
C GLY A 209 -19.54 48.90 -16.81
N SER A 210 -20.42 47.93 -16.61
CA SER A 210 -20.22 46.81 -15.71
C SER A 210 -20.52 45.47 -16.38
N VAL A 211 -19.83 44.44 -15.91
CA VAL A 211 -20.05 43.04 -16.28
C VAL A 211 -20.06 42.18 -15.02
N ASP A 212 -20.80 41.09 -15.09
CA ASP A 212 -20.96 40.16 -13.97
C ASP A 212 -21.31 38.76 -14.49
N GLU A 213 -20.96 37.72 -13.71
CA GLU A 213 -21.28 36.31 -13.96
C GLU A 213 -21.01 35.86 -15.41
N ILE A 214 -19.81 36.15 -15.95
CA ILE A 214 -19.45 35.73 -17.31
C ILE A 214 -19.10 34.23 -17.31
N CYS A 215 -19.88 33.42 -18.01
CA CYS A 215 -19.71 31.97 -18.11
C CYS A 215 -19.42 31.53 -19.54
N ILE A 216 -18.56 30.52 -19.70
CA ILE A 216 -18.29 29.88 -20.99
C ILE A 216 -18.43 28.37 -20.87
N TYR A 217 -19.15 27.76 -21.82
CA TYR A 217 -19.41 26.33 -21.92
C TYR A 217 -18.82 25.79 -23.22
N ASN A 218 -18.20 24.61 -23.18
CA ASN A 218 -17.59 23.97 -24.34
C ASN A 218 -18.58 23.24 -25.26
N SER A 219 -19.87 23.58 -25.16
CA SER A 219 -20.97 23.01 -25.91
C SER A 219 -22.14 23.99 -25.97
N ALA A 220 -23.09 23.73 -26.86
CA ALA A 220 -24.33 24.50 -26.91
C ALA A 220 -25.28 24.10 -25.79
N LEU A 221 -25.56 25.02 -24.88
CA LEU A 221 -26.62 24.86 -23.88
C LEU A 221 -27.99 24.68 -24.54
N SER A 222 -28.74 23.69 -24.08
CA SER A 222 -30.12 23.45 -24.51
C SER A 222 -31.05 24.60 -24.13
N ALA A 223 -31.97 24.95 -25.04
CA ALA A 223 -32.92 26.03 -24.84
C ALA A 223 -34.30 25.65 -25.40
N SER A 224 -35.33 25.78 -24.58
CA SER A 224 -36.74 25.67 -24.99
C SER A 224 -37.38 27.05 -24.95
N VAL A 225 -38.05 27.44 -26.04
CA VAL A 225 -38.77 28.72 -26.14
C VAL A 225 -40.26 28.54 -26.37
N ASP A 226 -41.08 29.46 -25.84
CA ASP A 226 -42.50 29.54 -26.15
C ASP A 226 -42.76 30.19 -27.52
N ALA A 227 -44.04 30.33 -27.89
CA ALA A 227 -44.45 30.98 -29.15
C ALA A 227 -44.07 32.47 -29.24
N SER A 228 -43.76 33.11 -28.12
CA SER A 228 -43.30 34.50 -28.02
C SER A 228 -41.77 34.62 -27.96
N MET A 229 -41.05 33.50 -28.14
CA MET A 229 -39.59 33.37 -28.08
C MET A 229 -38.98 33.54 -26.68
N ASN A 230 -39.77 33.45 -25.61
CA ASN A 230 -39.26 33.46 -24.24
C ASN A 230 -38.72 32.09 -23.86
N LEU A 231 -37.58 32.04 -23.18
CA LEU A 231 -37.03 30.84 -22.58
C LEU A 231 -38.00 30.31 -21.52
N THR A 232 -38.30 29.01 -21.60
CA THR A 232 -39.23 28.30 -20.70
C THR A 232 -38.61 27.07 -20.05
N GLY A 233 -37.41 26.68 -20.49
CA GLY A 233 -36.67 25.53 -19.95
C GLY A 233 -35.40 25.23 -20.74
N GLY A 234 -34.65 24.23 -20.30
CA GLY A 234 -33.32 23.88 -20.84
C GLY A 234 -32.19 24.52 -20.03
N GLU A 235 -30.96 24.07 -20.27
CA GLU A 235 -29.77 24.52 -19.54
C GLU A 235 -29.56 26.04 -19.64
N LEU A 236 -29.93 26.67 -20.76
CA LEU A 236 -29.83 28.13 -20.92
C LEU A 236 -30.85 28.90 -20.08
N TYR A 237 -32.06 28.34 -19.91
CA TYR A 237 -33.06 28.91 -19.00
C TYR A 237 -32.62 28.74 -17.55
N ASP A 238 -32.03 27.59 -17.22
CA ASP A 238 -31.49 27.32 -15.89
C ASP A 238 -30.29 28.22 -15.60
N ASP A 239 -29.41 28.51 -16.56
CA ASP A 239 -28.35 29.51 -16.39
C ASP A 239 -28.94 30.91 -16.12
N TRP A 240 -29.89 31.35 -16.94
CA TRP A 240 -30.52 32.68 -16.79
C TRP A 240 -31.30 32.86 -15.48
N VAL A 241 -32.12 31.89 -15.11
CA VAL A 241 -33.07 31.99 -13.98
C VAL A 241 -32.53 31.36 -12.70
N LYS A 242 -31.66 30.36 -12.82
CA LYS A 242 -31.17 29.53 -11.72
C LYS A 242 -29.65 29.46 -11.67
N LEU A 243 -28.90 30.49 -12.15
CA LEU A 243 -27.42 30.55 -12.17
C LEU A 243 -26.83 29.59 -11.14
N PRO A 244 -25.97 28.63 -11.55
CA PRO A 244 -25.55 27.49 -10.72
C PRO A 244 -25.28 28.00 -9.33
N SER A 245 -26.19 27.63 -8.43
CA SER A 245 -26.32 28.26 -7.13
C SER A 245 -24.94 28.32 -6.50
N ILE A 246 -24.54 29.53 -6.07
CA ILE A 246 -23.77 29.60 -4.85
C ILE A 246 -24.73 29.01 -3.84
N ASP A 247 -24.59 27.70 -3.59
CA ASP A 247 -25.33 27.01 -2.57
C ASP A 247 -24.82 27.58 -1.24
N ASP A 248 -25.35 28.75 -0.86
CA ASP A 248 -25.38 29.08 0.54
C ASP A 248 -26.34 28.06 1.16
N CYS A 249 -25.81 27.27 2.08
CA CYS A 249 -26.53 26.15 2.67
C CYS A 249 -27.69 26.64 3.59
N ASN A 250 -28.19 27.88 3.45
CA ASN A 250 -29.18 28.48 4.35
C ASN A 250 -30.55 27.81 4.22
N ASP A 251 -30.97 27.42 3.02
CA ASP A 251 -32.25 26.74 2.81
C ASP A 251 -32.24 25.30 3.37
N VAL A 252 -31.08 24.64 3.30
CA VAL A 252 -30.86 23.28 3.84
C VAL A 252 -30.79 23.30 5.37
N ILE A 253 -30.17 24.33 5.95
CA ILE A 253 -30.15 24.59 7.40
C ILE A 253 -31.56 24.94 7.91
N ALA A 254 -32.32 25.75 7.17
CA ALA A 254 -33.69 26.12 7.51
C ALA A 254 -34.66 24.93 7.47
N ALA A 255 -34.39 23.91 6.64
CA ALA A 255 -35.15 22.66 6.56
C ALA A 255 -34.78 21.62 7.64
N GLY A 256 -33.81 21.91 8.52
CA GLY A 256 -33.44 21.04 9.64
C GLY A 256 -32.53 19.86 9.28
N HIS A 257 -31.96 19.85 8.08
CA HIS A 257 -31.02 18.82 7.62
C HIS A 257 -29.60 19.38 7.60
N GLY A 258 -28.97 19.53 8.77
CA GLY A 258 -27.51 19.66 8.79
C GLY A 258 -26.92 18.37 8.22
N ILE A 259 -26.04 18.45 7.22
CA ILE A 259 -25.41 17.26 6.64
C ILE A 259 -23.93 17.23 7.02
N PRO A 260 -23.55 16.52 8.10
CA PRO A 260 -22.17 16.16 8.39
C PRO A 260 -21.43 15.38 7.28
N ALA A 261 -22.13 14.98 6.23
CA ALA A 261 -21.64 14.13 5.14
C ALA A 261 -21.24 14.91 3.86
N ASP A 262 -21.53 16.21 3.78
CA ASP A 262 -21.00 17.11 2.75
C ASP A 262 -19.64 17.62 3.23
N ILE A 263 -18.58 16.96 2.77
CA ILE A 263 -17.23 17.10 3.31
C ILE A 263 -16.45 18.17 2.57
N ASN A 264 -16.74 18.34 1.28
CA ASN A 264 -16.11 19.34 0.43
C ASN A 264 -16.84 20.69 0.50
N LYS A 265 -18.00 20.75 1.17
CA LYS A 265 -18.84 21.93 1.40
C LYS A 265 -19.38 22.49 0.09
N ASP A 266 -19.75 21.60 -0.83
CA ASP A 266 -20.39 21.96 -2.10
C ASP A 266 -21.92 21.84 -2.03
N CYS A 267 -22.48 21.64 -0.83
CA CYS A 267 -23.90 21.46 -0.53
C CYS A 267 -24.54 20.26 -1.28
N LYS A 268 -23.72 19.33 -1.80
CA LYS A 268 -24.12 18.01 -2.29
C LYS A 268 -23.50 16.93 -1.41
N VAL A 269 -24.05 15.72 -1.50
CA VAL A 269 -23.42 14.51 -0.95
C VAL A 269 -23.24 13.57 -2.13
N ASP A 270 -22.08 13.61 -2.77
CA ASP A 270 -21.81 12.90 -4.00
C ASP A 270 -20.56 11.98 -3.92
N PHE A 271 -20.10 11.45 -5.05
CA PHE A 271 -18.92 10.57 -5.06
C PHE A 271 -17.61 11.30 -4.74
N LYS A 272 -17.54 12.62 -4.86
CA LYS A 272 -16.40 13.43 -4.43
C LYS A 272 -16.41 13.57 -2.92
N ASP A 273 -17.57 13.75 -2.29
CA ASP A 273 -17.68 13.64 -0.82
C ASP A 273 -17.33 12.25 -0.35
N LEU A 274 -17.75 11.20 -1.08
CA LEU A 274 -17.36 9.83 -0.76
C LEU A 274 -15.85 9.59 -0.95
N ALA A 275 -15.23 10.20 -1.97
CA ALA A 275 -13.80 10.09 -2.22
C ALA A 275 -13.00 10.87 -1.17
N MET A 276 -13.42 12.09 -0.82
CA MET A 276 -12.81 12.90 0.23
C MET A 276 -13.09 12.34 1.62
N PHE A 277 -14.28 11.75 1.84
CA PHE A 277 -14.54 10.90 2.99
C PHE A 277 -13.58 9.74 2.95
N GLY A 278 -13.43 9.00 1.85
CA GLY A 278 -12.50 7.89 1.72
C GLY A 278 -11.06 8.27 2.03
N GLU A 279 -10.57 9.40 1.53
CA GLU A 279 -9.22 9.92 1.78
C GLU A 279 -9.06 10.42 3.22
N LYS A 280 -9.98 11.24 3.73
CA LYS A 280 -9.95 11.71 5.12
C LYS A 280 -10.17 10.56 6.09
N TRP A 281 -11.02 9.59 5.76
CA TRP A 281 -11.25 8.37 6.51
C TRP A 281 -10.00 7.53 6.47
N LEU A 282 -9.33 7.30 5.35
CA LEU A 282 -8.00 6.65 5.34
C LEU A 282 -6.94 7.39 6.17
N GLN A 283 -7.03 8.72 6.28
CA GLN A 283 -6.14 9.54 7.11
C GLN A 283 -6.51 9.59 8.61
N THR A 284 -7.81 9.50 8.95
CA THR A 284 -8.34 9.70 10.33
C THR A 284 -8.89 8.44 10.97
N HIS A 285 -9.33 7.50 10.16
CA HIS A 285 -9.76 6.14 10.49
C HIS A 285 -8.77 5.20 9.84
N LYS A 286 -7.78 4.75 10.61
CA LYS A 286 -6.94 3.62 10.23
C LYS A 286 -7.88 2.55 9.68
N MET A 287 -7.84 2.27 8.36
CA MET A 287 -8.21 0.94 7.92
C MET A 287 -7.34 0.03 8.78
N GLU A 288 -7.97 -0.90 9.48
CA GLU A 288 -7.35 -1.75 10.51
C GLU A 288 -6.20 -2.63 9.97
N ILE A 289 -5.72 -2.39 8.75
CA ILE A 289 -4.60 -3.04 8.08
C ILE A 289 -3.32 -2.29 8.46
N PRO A 290 -2.47 -2.78 9.37
CA PRO A 290 -1.36 -2.03 9.96
C PRO A 290 -0.16 -1.80 9.03
N VAL A 291 -0.18 -2.39 7.83
CA VAL A 291 0.89 -2.33 6.83
C VAL A 291 0.27 -2.10 5.46
N PHE A 292 0.72 -1.04 4.79
CA PHE A 292 0.40 -0.76 3.39
C PHE A 292 1.68 -0.67 2.57
N TRP A 293 1.83 -1.54 1.58
CA TRP A 293 2.96 -1.55 0.67
C TRP A 293 2.63 -0.79 -0.62
N LYS A 294 3.30 0.33 -0.86
CA LYS A 294 3.21 1.10 -2.11
C LYS A 294 4.11 0.43 -3.14
N LYS A 295 3.55 -0.59 -3.80
CA LYS A 295 4.25 -1.41 -4.81
C LYS A 295 4.87 -0.52 -5.89
N PRO A 296 6.14 -0.72 -6.26
CA PRO A 296 6.72 -0.07 -7.43
C PRO A 296 5.91 -0.37 -8.68
N VAL A 297 5.79 0.58 -9.60
CA VAL A 297 5.04 0.40 -10.86
C VAL A 297 5.59 -0.72 -11.75
N THR A 298 6.87 -1.06 -11.56
CA THR A 298 7.56 -2.15 -12.25
C THR A 298 7.31 -3.52 -11.61
N PHE A 299 6.62 -3.59 -10.47
CA PHE A 299 6.39 -4.84 -9.76
C PHE A 299 5.52 -5.82 -10.56
N HIS A 300 6.04 -7.02 -10.78
CA HIS A 300 5.34 -8.13 -11.40
C HIS A 300 5.70 -9.44 -10.71
N SER A 301 4.73 -10.09 -10.06
CA SER A 301 4.97 -11.33 -9.30
C SER A 301 5.38 -12.54 -10.16
N GLY A 302 5.16 -12.48 -11.48
CA GLY A 302 5.45 -13.55 -12.43
C GLY A 302 6.84 -13.51 -13.08
N VAL A 303 7.68 -12.52 -12.76
CA VAL A 303 9.02 -12.38 -13.34
C VAL A 303 10.11 -12.52 -12.29
N SER A 304 11.29 -13.00 -12.72
CA SER A 304 12.50 -13.04 -11.88
C SER A 304 12.84 -11.64 -11.36
N GLY A 305 13.21 -11.54 -10.08
CA GLY A 305 13.49 -10.26 -9.42
C GLY A 305 12.24 -9.42 -9.16
N LEU A 306 11.05 -9.95 -9.43
CA LEU A 306 9.76 -9.28 -9.23
C LEU A 306 9.60 -7.94 -9.97
N GLY A 307 10.49 -7.62 -10.92
CA GLY A 307 10.58 -6.30 -11.54
C GLY A 307 11.02 -5.18 -10.58
N LEU A 308 11.53 -5.54 -9.40
CA LEU A 308 12.07 -4.60 -8.42
C LEU A 308 13.48 -4.16 -8.82
N GLN A 309 13.87 -2.94 -8.45
CA GLN A 309 15.24 -2.48 -8.61
C GLN A 309 16.18 -3.30 -7.73
N GLN A 310 17.25 -3.84 -8.29
CA GLN A 310 18.31 -4.49 -7.53
C GLN A 310 19.02 -3.47 -6.62
N LEU A 311 19.26 -3.84 -5.36
CA LEU A 311 20.10 -3.03 -4.46
C LEU A 311 21.58 -3.33 -4.74
N ASP A 312 22.26 -2.39 -5.37
CA ASP A 312 23.71 -2.49 -5.63
C ASP A 312 24.52 -2.21 -4.36
N GLY A 313 25.72 -2.79 -4.25
CA GLY A 313 26.64 -2.53 -3.12
C GLY A 313 26.42 -3.40 -1.88
N ILE A 314 25.52 -4.40 -1.95
CA ILE A 314 25.36 -5.42 -0.92
C ILE A 314 26.30 -6.61 -1.15
N THR A 315 26.63 -7.34 -0.08
CA THR A 315 27.49 -8.53 -0.15
C THR A 315 26.70 -9.78 0.25
N HIS A 316 26.81 -10.84 -0.55
CA HIS A 316 26.27 -12.16 -0.24
C HIS A 316 27.41 -13.14 0.01
N SER A 317 27.29 -13.94 1.08
CA SER A 317 28.22 -15.01 1.41
C SER A 317 27.48 -16.23 1.97
N TYR A 318 28.20 -17.34 2.16
CA TYR A 318 27.66 -18.55 2.77
C TYR A 318 28.23 -18.75 4.17
N VAL A 319 27.35 -19.00 5.13
CA VAL A 319 27.71 -19.47 6.47
C VAL A 319 27.99 -20.97 6.43
N TYR A 320 27.22 -21.72 5.64
CA TYR A 320 27.31 -23.18 5.55
C TYR A 320 26.88 -23.71 4.19
N GLY A 321 27.74 -24.54 3.58
CA GLY A 321 27.45 -25.33 2.39
C GLY A 321 27.64 -26.82 2.69
N PRO A 322 26.57 -27.65 2.68
CA PRO A 322 26.65 -29.03 3.13
C PRO A 322 27.25 -29.98 2.10
N LEU A 323 27.76 -31.10 2.60
CA LEU A 323 27.97 -32.34 1.86
C LEU A 323 26.80 -33.30 2.08
N ALA A 324 26.55 -34.18 1.12
CA ALA A 324 25.56 -35.25 1.26
C ALA A 324 25.98 -36.23 2.36
N SER A 325 25.01 -36.72 3.14
CA SER A 325 25.25 -37.73 4.18
C SER A 325 24.67 -39.08 3.78
N SER A 326 25.38 -40.14 4.13
CA SER A 326 24.99 -41.55 4.03
C SER A 326 24.50 -42.09 5.38
N ALA A 327 24.20 -41.23 6.37
CA ALA A 327 23.86 -41.65 7.72
C ALA A 327 22.54 -42.43 7.83
N CYS A 328 21.57 -42.22 6.93
CA CYS A 328 20.23 -42.79 7.03
C CYS A 328 20.25 -44.33 7.02
N ILE A 329 19.76 -44.97 8.11
CA ILE A 329 19.75 -46.43 8.25
C ILE A 329 18.92 -47.12 7.17
N SER A 330 17.75 -46.56 6.82
CA SER A 330 16.90 -47.09 5.75
C SER A 330 17.57 -47.09 4.37
N GLU A 331 18.68 -46.37 4.21
CA GLU A 331 19.48 -46.30 2.99
C GLU A 331 20.82 -47.05 3.11
N GLY A 332 20.98 -47.88 4.15
CA GLY A 332 22.20 -48.66 4.40
C GLY A 332 23.25 -47.95 5.25
N GLY A 333 22.93 -46.79 5.80
CA GLY A 333 23.78 -46.05 6.74
C GLY A 333 23.88 -46.68 8.13
N ASN A 334 24.82 -46.18 8.93
CA ASN A 334 25.03 -46.64 10.31
C ASN A 334 24.26 -45.79 11.36
N GLY A 335 23.50 -44.77 10.92
CA GLY A 335 22.74 -43.88 11.79
C GLY A 335 23.51 -42.70 12.38
N TYR A 336 24.73 -42.43 11.94
CA TYR A 336 25.58 -41.33 12.42
C TYR A 336 26.12 -40.49 11.26
N TYR A 337 26.13 -39.17 11.44
CA TYR A 337 26.76 -38.25 10.49
C TYR A 337 28.26 -38.47 10.38
N GLU A 338 28.80 -38.33 9.18
CA GLU A 338 30.23 -38.51 8.89
C GLU A 338 31.08 -37.36 9.46
N SER A 339 30.53 -36.15 9.46
CA SER A 339 31.12 -34.96 10.09
C SER A 339 30.07 -33.86 10.26
N LEU A 340 30.48 -32.71 10.78
CA LEU A 340 29.63 -31.52 10.88
C LEU A 340 29.33 -30.86 9.53
N LEU A 341 30.06 -31.23 8.46
CA LEU A 341 29.77 -30.79 7.09
C LEU A 341 28.69 -31.62 6.41
N HIS A 342 28.29 -32.76 6.97
CA HIS A 342 27.38 -33.69 6.31
C HIS A 342 25.93 -33.49 6.77
N GLY A 343 25.03 -33.44 5.79
CA GLY A 343 23.58 -33.29 5.96
C GLY A 343 23.06 -32.17 5.08
N THR A 344 22.31 -32.52 4.03
CA THR A 344 21.87 -31.57 3.02
C THR A 344 20.63 -30.80 3.43
N TYR A 345 19.90 -31.18 4.48
CA TYR A 345 18.85 -30.33 5.02
C TYR A 345 19.44 -29.33 6.01
N ASN A 346 19.29 -28.03 5.74
CA ASN A 346 19.76 -26.94 6.59
C ASN A 346 18.75 -25.79 6.57
N HIS A 347 18.15 -25.48 7.72
CA HIS A 347 17.04 -24.53 7.80
C HIS A 347 16.96 -23.81 9.15
N HIS A 348 15.96 -22.94 9.29
CA HIS A 348 15.68 -22.20 10.53
C HIS A 348 16.90 -21.45 11.11
N PRO A 349 17.69 -20.72 10.29
CA PRO A 349 18.86 -20.03 10.82
C PRO A 349 18.46 -18.93 11.79
N GLN A 350 19.23 -18.76 12.86
CA GLN A 350 19.06 -17.74 13.87
C GLN A 350 20.41 -17.11 14.22
N ILE A 351 20.37 -15.93 14.83
CA ILE A 351 21.56 -15.15 15.23
C ILE A 351 21.54 -14.98 16.75
N ILE A 352 22.71 -15.07 17.38
CA ILE A 352 22.99 -14.44 18.68
C ILE A 352 24.32 -13.69 18.61
N MET A 353 24.54 -12.76 19.54
CA MET A 353 25.83 -12.10 19.70
C MET A 353 26.27 -12.09 21.16
N ILE A 354 27.58 -12.06 21.38
CA ILE A 354 28.17 -11.77 22.70
C ILE A 354 29.48 -11.01 22.50
N GLY A 355 29.54 -9.77 22.97
CA GLY A 355 30.63 -8.86 22.60
C GLY A 355 30.70 -8.70 21.08
N ASN A 356 31.88 -8.94 20.49
CA ASN A 356 32.11 -8.92 19.05
C ASN A 356 31.93 -10.29 18.37
N LYS A 357 31.47 -11.32 19.08
CA LYS A 357 31.24 -12.65 18.50
C LYS A 357 29.84 -12.71 17.89
N PHE A 358 29.78 -13.06 16.61
CA PHE A 358 28.56 -13.24 15.83
C PHE A 358 28.34 -14.74 15.60
N ILE A 359 27.26 -15.30 16.14
CA ILE A 359 27.01 -16.74 16.07
C ILE A 359 25.72 -16.99 15.29
N VAL A 360 25.84 -17.78 14.23
CA VAL A 360 24.70 -18.28 13.46
C VAL A 360 24.52 -19.75 13.79
N TYR A 361 23.29 -20.17 14.09
CA TYR A 361 22.94 -21.57 14.29
C TYR A 361 21.70 -21.95 13.47
N TRP A 362 21.57 -23.22 13.12
CA TRP A 362 20.52 -23.72 12.24
C TRP A 362 20.24 -25.22 12.49
N THR A 363 19.06 -25.68 12.10
CA THR A 363 18.70 -27.11 12.13
C THR A 363 19.34 -27.84 10.96
N ASN A 364 19.92 -29.02 11.20
CA ASN A 364 20.60 -29.85 10.21
C ASN A 364 20.12 -31.30 10.24
N HIS A 365 19.85 -31.87 9.07
CA HIS A 365 19.53 -33.29 8.93
C HIS A 365 20.14 -33.87 7.66
N ALA A 366 20.25 -35.20 7.60
CA ALA A 366 20.85 -35.91 6.47
C ALA A 366 20.21 -35.51 5.13
N LYS A 367 18.87 -35.44 5.08
CA LYS A 367 18.09 -35.12 3.86
C LYS A 367 16.74 -34.44 4.10
N ASP A 368 15.98 -34.89 5.10
CA ASP A 368 14.58 -34.48 5.29
C ASP A 368 14.39 -33.41 6.37
N GLU A 369 13.45 -32.49 6.17
CA GLU A 369 13.03 -31.56 7.23
C GLU A 369 12.39 -32.28 8.41
N ASN A 370 12.82 -31.95 9.63
CA ASN A 370 12.35 -32.56 10.88
C ASN A 370 12.52 -34.08 10.88
N GLY A 371 13.60 -34.57 10.25
CA GLY A 371 13.87 -35.99 10.12
C GLY A 371 14.34 -36.65 11.43
N PRO A 372 14.12 -37.96 11.60
CA PRO A 372 14.68 -38.71 12.72
C PRO A 372 16.20 -38.52 12.79
N GLY A 373 16.70 -37.98 13.91
CA GLY A 373 18.12 -37.69 14.10
C GLY A 373 18.56 -36.31 13.57
N GLU A 374 17.63 -35.40 13.27
CA GLU A 374 17.95 -33.99 13.06
C GLU A 374 18.59 -33.40 14.33
N ARG A 375 19.61 -32.58 14.10
CA ARG A 375 20.50 -31.93 15.07
C ARG A 375 20.52 -30.41 14.85
N ILE A 376 21.23 -29.68 15.71
CA ILE A 376 21.45 -28.23 15.54
C ILE A 376 22.94 -27.93 15.49
N LEU A 377 23.35 -27.22 14.43
CA LEU A 377 24.72 -26.79 14.20
C LEU A 377 24.86 -25.28 14.41
N ALA A 378 26.09 -24.82 14.65
CA ALA A 378 26.44 -23.42 14.77
C ALA A 378 27.80 -23.11 14.12
N ARG A 379 27.98 -21.86 13.73
CA ARG A 379 29.25 -21.26 13.30
C ARG A 379 29.48 -19.96 14.06
N VAL A 380 30.72 -19.74 14.49
CA VAL A 380 31.14 -18.51 15.18
C VAL A 380 31.96 -17.67 14.22
N GLY A 381 31.60 -16.41 14.10
CA GLY A 381 32.41 -15.37 13.46
C GLY A 381 32.78 -14.29 14.48
N THR A 382 33.80 -13.51 14.14
CA THR A 382 34.30 -12.41 14.96
C THR A 382 34.22 -11.13 14.15
N PHE A 383 33.51 -10.14 14.66
CA PHE A 383 33.56 -8.80 14.08
C PHE A 383 34.96 -8.19 14.23
N ASP A 384 35.38 -7.45 13.22
CA ASP A 384 36.50 -6.52 13.32
C ASP A 384 36.26 -5.45 14.41
N ALA A 385 37.28 -4.63 14.68
CA ALA A 385 37.20 -3.64 15.75
C ALA A 385 36.13 -2.57 15.47
N GLU A 386 35.85 -2.31 14.19
CA GLU A 386 34.87 -1.35 13.69
C GLU A 386 33.45 -1.91 13.63
N MET A 387 33.25 -3.20 13.92
CA MET A 387 31.96 -3.91 13.81
C MET A 387 31.36 -3.85 12.39
N ASN A 388 32.24 -3.80 11.38
CA ASN A 388 31.89 -3.62 9.97
C ASN A 388 31.95 -4.92 9.18
N ASP A 389 32.92 -5.79 9.43
CA ASP A 389 33.05 -7.07 8.74
C ASP A 389 33.29 -8.23 9.72
N ILE A 390 32.96 -9.44 9.27
CA ILE A 390 33.04 -10.66 10.09
C ILE A 390 34.15 -11.54 9.54
N ASP A 391 35.15 -11.82 10.38
CA ASP A 391 36.10 -12.90 10.18
C ASP A 391 35.48 -14.23 10.65
N TRP A 392 35.30 -15.16 9.72
CA TRP A 392 34.74 -16.48 9.96
C TRP A 392 35.79 -17.55 10.26
N ASN A 393 37.06 -17.15 10.42
CA ASN A 393 38.25 -17.98 10.54
C ASN A 393 38.52 -18.83 9.27
N GLU A 394 39.78 -18.87 8.83
CA GLU A 394 40.21 -19.60 7.63
C GLU A 394 39.94 -21.11 7.68
N ASN A 395 39.82 -21.70 8.87
CA ASN A 395 39.69 -23.15 9.06
C ASN A 395 38.24 -23.69 9.06
N GLU A 396 37.23 -22.88 8.73
CA GLU A 396 35.80 -23.26 8.68
C GLU A 396 35.33 -24.17 9.83
N SER A 397 35.29 -23.62 11.05
CA SER A 397 34.87 -24.37 12.24
C SER A 397 33.35 -24.38 12.44
N PHE A 398 32.79 -25.58 12.64
CA PHE A 398 31.38 -25.80 12.97
C PHE A 398 31.23 -26.47 14.34
N PHE A 399 30.09 -26.27 14.99
CA PHE A 399 29.83 -26.77 16.33
C PHE A 399 28.45 -27.44 16.40
N GLU A 400 28.35 -28.60 17.03
CA GLU A 400 27.08 -29.29 17.25
C GLU A 400 26.53 -28.92 18.63
N ILE A 401 25.52 -28.04 18.66
CA ILE A 401 24.98 -27.46 19.90
C ILE A 401 23.77 -28.22 20.46
N ALA A 402 23.21 -29.11 19.64
CA ALA A 402 22.23 -30.12 20.04
C ALA A 402 22.43 -31.34 19.14
N PRO A 403 22.98 -32.46 19.63
CA PRO A 403 23.25 -33.66 18.84
C PRO A 403 21.96 -34.41 18.45
N GLN A 404 22.08 -35.36 17.53
CA GLN A 404 20.95 -36.20 17.11
C GLN A 404 20.31 -36.95 18.31
N PRO A 405 18.99 -36.86 18.51
CA PRO A 405 18.33 -37.49 19.66
C PRO A 405 18.07 -38.99 19.45
N VAL A 406 18.09 -39.45 18.19
CA VAL A 406 17.99 -40.86 17.78
C VAL A 406 18.99 -41.13 16.64
N LEU A 407 19.12 -42.39 16.24
CA LEU A 407 19.87 -42.72 15.02
C LEU A 407 19.22 -42.06 13.80
N VAL A 408 20.05 -41.57 12.89
CA VAL A 408 19.59 -40.85 11.70
C VAL A 408 18.84 -41.78 10.77
N ASN A 409 17.66 -41.34 10.32
CA ASN A 409 16.86 -42.10 9.36
C ASN A 409 16.00 -41.18 8.48
N ARG A 410 15.44 -41.72 7.39
CA ARG A 410 14.53 -40.96 6.52
C ARG A 410 13.23 -40.63 7.26
N ARG A 411 12.71 -39.43 7.02
CA ARG A 411 11.34 -39.08 7.39
C ARG A 411 10.37 -39.74 6.42
N LEU A 412 9.27 -40.29 6.94
CA LEU A 412 8.26 -40.98 6.14
C LEU A 412 6.93 -40.24 6.18
N TYR A 413 6.16 -40.32 5.09
CA TYR A 413 4.77 -39.84 5.06
C TYR A 413 3.81 -40.75 5.83
N ASN A 414 4.15 -42.03 5.96
CA ASN A 414 3.36 -43.01 6.69
C ASN A 414 4.13 -43.41 7.94
N HIS A 415 3.67 -42.94 9.10
CA HIS A 415 4.34 -43.20 10.36
C HIS A 415 4.06 -44.62 10.85
N ASN A 416 5.00 -45.16 11.63
CA ASN A 416 4.85 -46.50 12.21
C ASN A 416 3.80 -46.48 13.34
N PRO A 417 2.65 -47.17 13.19
CA PRO A 417 1.62 -47.16 14.21
C PRO A 417 2.05 -47.88 15.50
N ALA A 418 3.14 -48.67 15.49
CA ALA A 418 3.60 -49.38 16.67
C ALA A 418 4.52 -48.55 17.57
N GLN A 419 5.20 -47.52 17.05
CA GLN A 419 6.20 -46.74 17.78
C GLN A 419 6.46 -45.38 17.12
N ILE A 420 6.63 -44.35 17.94
CA ILE A 420 7.10 -43.03 17.52
C ILE A 420 8.63 -43.06 17.45
N SER A 421 9.19 -42.88 16.26
CA SER A 421 10.64 -42.93 16.02
C SER A 421 11.21 -41.67 15.35
N GLU A 422 10.33 -40.79 14.90
CA GLU A 422 10.62 -39.58 14.14
C GLU A 422 11.02 -38.42 15.05
N LEU A 423 12.08 -38.66 15.84
CA LEU A 423 12.55 -37.78 16.90
C LEU A 423 13.63 -36.82 16.38
N PHE A 424 13.48 -35.54 16.71
CA PHE A 424 14.38 -34.48 16.29
C PHE A 424 14.57 -33.43 17.39
N THR A 425 15.66 -32.68 17.31
CA THR A 425 15.90 -31.54 18.21
C THR A 425 15.38 -30.26 17.63
N SER A 426 14.73 -29.45 18.45
CA SER A 426 14.32 -28.07 18.14
C SER A 426 14.76 -27.14 19.24
N GLY A 427 15.07 -25.88 18.93
CA GLY A 427 15.55 -24.89 19.90
C GLY A 427 16.79 -24.18 19.40
N GLY A 428 17.68 -23.79 20.31
CA GLY A 428 18.95 -23.18 19.91
C GLY A 428 19.61 -22.38 21.01
N LEU A 429 20.50 -21.46 20.59
CA LEU A 429 21.27 -20.66 21.53
C LEU A 429 20.49 -19.44 22.04
N LYS A 430 20.72 -19.13 23.31
CA LYS A 430 20.25 -17.95 24.03
C LYS A 430 21.40 -17.34 24.81
N VAL A 431 21.46 -16.02 24.87
CA VAL A 431 22.37 -15.29 25.77
C VAL A 431 21.57 -14.83 26.97
N ILE A 432 22.00 -15.22 28.16
CA ILE A 432 21.36 -14.91 29.43
C ILE A 432 22.45 -14.50 30.42
N ASN A 433 22.38 -13.29 30.97
CA ASN A 433 23.40 -12.75 31.88
C ASN A 433 24.84 -12.89 31.33
N GLY A 434 25.05 -12.58 30.05
CA GLY A 434 26.36 -12.67 29.39
C GLY A 434 26.90 -14.11 29.23
N ARG A 435 26.04 -15.13 29.30
CA ARG A 435 26.40 -16.55 29.12
C ARG A 435 25.56 -17.17 28.04
N ILE A 436 26.13 -18.15 27.33
CA ILE A 436 25.45 -18.84 26.24
C ILE A 436 24.81 -20.13 26.76
N TYR A 437 23.55 -20.36 26.41
CA TYR A 437 22.82 -21.57 26.70
C TYR A 437 22.20 -22.15 25.43
N SER A 438 22.35 -23.44 25.22
CA SER A 438 21.48 -24.21 24.34
C SER A 438 20.23 -24.55 25.16
N ILE A 439 19.08 -24.06 24.71
CA ILE A 439 17.76 -24.33 25.29
C ILE A 439 16.87 -24.87 24.18
N GLY A 440 16.38 -26.09 24.36
CA GLY A 440 15.62 -26.76 23.31
C GLY A 440 14.75 -27.89 23.82
N ASP A 441 14.00 -28.46 22.89
CA ASP A 441 13.12 -29.59 23.08
C ASP A 441 13.56 -30.76 22.19
N VAL A 442 13.44 -31.97 22.71
CA VAL A 442 13.32 -33.16 21.87
C VAL A 442 11.84 -33.27 21.50
N LEU A 443 11.57 -33.24 20.20
CA LEU A 443 10.25 -33.35 19.62
C LEU A 443 10.14 -34.63 18.79
N ALA A 444 8.92 -35.11 18.59
CA ALA A 444 8.61 -36.10 17.58
C ALA A 444 7.63 -35.53 16.57
N ILE A 445 7.78 -35.88 15.29
CA ILE A 445 6.81 -35.55 14.25
C ILE A 445 6.03 -36.81 13.91
N HIS A 446 4.81 -36.93 14.42
CA HIS A 446 4.08 -38.18 14.33
C HIS A 446 2.57 -37.97 14.20
N GLY A 447 2.08 -38.39 13.04
CA GLY A 447 0.71 -38.25 12.59
C GLY A 447 0.42 -36.96 11.85
N TRP A 448 -0.75 -36.96 11.21
CA TRP A 448 -1.24 -35.92 10.33
C TRP A 448 -2.59 -35.42 10.81
N THR A 449 -2.86 -34.13 10.58
CA THR A 449 -4.15 -33.51 10.86
C THR A 449 -4.67 -32.77 9.63
N ASN A 450 -6.00 -32.63 9.57
CA ASN A 450 -6.71 -31.84 8.57
C ASN A 450 -7.22 -30.51 9.12
N ASP A 451 -6.71 -30.10 10.29
CA ASP A 451 -7.15 -28.92 11.00
C ASP A 451 -5.92 -28.12 11.48
N PRO A 452 -5.75 -26.87 11.00
CA PRO A 452 -4.63 -26.02 11.38
C PRO A 452 -4.49 -25.78 12.90
N LEU A 453 -5.54 -26.00 13.69
CA LEU A 453 -5.48 -25.94 15.15
C LEU A 453 -4.51 -26.97 15.74
N TYR A 454 -4.46 -28.18 15.17
CA TYR A 454 -3.58 -29.26 15.62
C TYR A 454 -2.25 -29.32 14.85
N HIS A 455 -2.04 -28.42 13.89
CA HIS A 455 -0.76 -28.25 13.24
C HIS A 455 0.21 -27.54 14.17
N GLY A 456 1.06 -28.28 14.86
CA GLY A 456 1.72 -27.75 16.05
C GLY A 456 2.22 -28.80 17.02
N VAL A 457 2.99 -28.32 17.99
CA VAL A 457 3.37 -29.09 19.17
C VAL A 457 2.11 -29.25 20.02
N GLN A 458 1.70 -30.49 20.23
CA GLN A 458 0.54 -30.87 21.03
C GLN A 458 0.95 -31.22 22.46
N SER A 459 0.20 -30.67 23.42
CA SER A 459 0.30 -31.01 24.84
C SER A 459 -0.70 -32.07 25.29
N SER A 460 -1.70 -32.36 24.45
CA SER A 460 -2.85 -33.20 24.73
C SER A 460 -3.18 -34.07 23.51
N PRO A 461 -3.86 -35.21 23.68
CA PRO A 461 -4.23 -36.07 22.56
C PRO A 461 -5.12 -35.34 21.55
N VAL A 462 -4.90 -35.60 20.25
CA VAL A 462 -5.70 -35.04 19.16
C VAL A 462 -6.99 -35.86 19.00
N PRO A 463 -8.16 -35.25 18.73
CA PRO A 463 -9.38 -36.00 18.48
C PRO A 463 -9.22 -37.04 17.36
N LEU A 464 -9.83 -38.22 17.52
CA LEU A 464 -9.68 -39.34 16.58
C LEU A 464 -10.05 -38.98 15.13
N ASN A 465 -11.06 -38.14 14.93
CA ASN A 465 -11.49 -37.67 13.61
C ASN A 465 -10.62 -36.55 13.02
N LYS A 466 -9.58 -36.11 13.76
CA LYS A 466 -8.65 -35.04 13.40
C LYS A 466 -7.20 -35.51 13.36
N TRP A 467 -6.95 -36.80 13.52
CA TRP A 467 -5.61 -37.40 13.49
C TRP A 467 -5.56 -38.70 12.67
N ARG A 468 -4.44 -38.95 11.98
CA ARG A 468 -4.11 -40.22 11.32
C ARG A 468 -2.60 -40.48 11.33
N ASP A 469 -2.19 -41.75 11.33
CA ASP A 469 -0.78 -42.14 11.17
C ASP A 469 -0.22 -41.80 9.77
N SER A 470 -1.08 -41.83 8.74
CA SER A 470 -0.70 -41.73 7.33
C SER A 470 -1.15 -40.42 6.69
N TYR A 471 -0.30 -39.89 5.82
CA TYR A 471 -0.61 -38.73 4.99
C TYR A 471 -1.76 -39.05 4.04
N ASP A 472 -2.76 -38.17 3.97
CA ASP A 472 -3.90 -38.34 3.08
C ASP A 472 -4.35 -36.96 2.56
N SER A 473 -3.85 -36.60 1.38
CA SER A 473 -4.22 -35.35 0.72
C SER A 473 -5.69 -35.31 0.27
N ALA A 474 -6.30 -36.46 -0.05
CA ALA A 474 -7.70 -36.52 -0.48
C ALA A 474 -8.66 -36.16 0.66
N SER A 475 -8.31 -36.56 1.89
CA SER A 475 -9.08 -36.22 3.10
C SER A 475 -8.53 -34.99 3.85
N GLY A 476 -7.53 -34.30 3.29
CA GLY A 476 -6.92 -33.09 3.86
C GLY A 476 -5.97 -33.30 5.04
N PHE A 477 -5.60 -34.53 5.38
CA PHE A 477 -4.64 -34.84 6.45
C PHE A 477 -3.21 -34.62 5.96
N THR A 478 -2.84 -33.35 5.84
CA THR A 478 -1.58 -32.91 5.22
C THR A 478 -0.73 -32.05 6.13
N LEU A 479 -1.20 -31.75 7.34
CA LEU A 479 -0.50 -30.90 8.30
C LEU A 479 0.14 -31.75 9.40
N ASP A 480 1.39 -31.43 9.72
CA ASP A 480 2.18 -32.17 10.71
C ASP A 480 1.66 -31.97 12.13
N VAL A 481 1.70 -33.05 12.92
CA VAL A 481 1.45 -33.04 14.37
C VAL A 481 2.76 -33.32 15.10
N TRP A 482 3.18 -32.41 15.98
CA TRP A 482 4.42 -32.55 16.76
C TRP A 482 4.10 -32.91 18.22
N TRP A 483 4.97 -33.70 18.84
CA TRP A 483 4.85 -34.13 20.22
C TRP A 483 6.10 -33.76 21.01
N LYS A 484 5.91 -33.03 22.11
CA LYS A 484 7.02 -32.69 23.01
C LYS A 484 7.38 -33.87 23.90
N ILE A 485 8.60 -34.37 23.73
CA ILE A 485 9.18 -35.47 24.53
C ILE A 485 9.82 -34.94 25.80
N GLY A 486 10.51 -33.81 25.73
CA GLY A 486 10.99 -33.08 26.90
C GLY A 486 11.95 -31.95 26.53
N THR A 487 12.34 -31.17 27.53
CA THR A 487 13.18 -29.97 27.38
C THR A 487 14.58 -30.23 27.92
N PHE A 488 15.60 -29.75 27.22
CA PHE A 488 17.00 -29.81 27.62
C PHE A 488 17.65 -28.43 27.71
N TYR A 489 18.73 -28.37 28.50
CA TYR A 489 19.54 -27.18 28.72
C TYR A 489 21.02 -27.56 28.75
N GLN A 490 21.87 -26.72 28.16
CA GLN A 490 23.32 -26.87 28.28
C GLN A 490 23.99 -25.49 28.20
N GLN A 491 24.96 -25.22 29.06
CA GLN A 491 25.74 -23.98 28.99
C GLN A 491 26.93 -24.16 28.05
N TRP A 492 27.26 -23.11 27.34
CA TRP A 492 28.39 -23.02 26.40
C TRP A 492 29.27 -21.83 26.74
N LYS A 493 30.53 -21.89 26.33
CA LYS A 493 31.48 -20.78 26.41
C LYS A 493 32.25 -20.66 25.11
N ILE A 494 32.76 -19.46 24.87
CA ILE A 494 33.66 -19.17 23.75
C ILE A 494 35.09 -19.22 24.26
N ASN A 495 35.94 -19.96 23.55
CA ASN A 495 37.38 -20.02 23.79
C ASN A 495 38.11 -19.73 22.46
N GLY A 496 38.56 -18.48 22.28
CA GLY A 496 39.03 -17.99 20.98
C GLY A 496 37.88 -17.95 19.97
N ASP A 497 37.96 -18.77 18.92
CA ASP A 497 36.90 -18.94 17.92
C ASP A 497 36.08 -20.22 18.11
N ASN A 498 36.37 -20.99 19.16
CA ASN A 498 35.69 -22.24 19.44
C ASN A 498 34.51 -22.04 20.39
N LEU A 499 33.37 -22.65 20.06
CA LEU A 499 32.22 -22.80 20.94
C LEU A 499 32.26 -24.20 21.58
N GLU A 500 32.44 -24.28 22.89
CA GLU A 500 32.56 -25.56 23.60
C GLU A 500 31.60 -25.67 24.79
N PRO A 501 31.13 -26.90 25.13
CA PRO A 501 30.28 -27.10 26.30
C PRO A 501 30.96 -26.62 27.58
N ASN A 502 30.25 -25.81 28.36
CA ASN A 502 30.66 -25.39 29.70
C ASN A 502 29.92 -26.16 30.81
N SER A 503 28.98 -27.03 30.44
CA SER A 503 28.29 -27.92 31.36
C SER A 503 27.92 -29.24 30.66
N ILE A 504 27.56 -30.24 31.48
CA ILE A 504 26.75 -31.36 31.00
C ILE A 504 25.36 -30.87 30.54
N MET A 505 24.62 -31.75 29.85
CA MET A 505 23.23 -31.50 29.52
C MET A 505 22.30 -31.81 30.71
N TYR A 506 21.38 -30.88 30.97
CA TYR A 506 20.30 -31.03 31.93
C TYR A 506 18.95 -31.19 31.22
N LYS A 507 17.99 -31.85 31.87
CA LYS A 507 16.59 -31.97 31.42
C LYS A 507 15.62 -31.37 32.44
N ALA A 508 14.58 -30.70 31.96
CA ALA A 508 13.55 -30.10 32.84
C ALA A 508 12.82 -31.18 33.65
N SER A 509 12.52 -32.29 33.00
CA SER A 509 11.82 -33.45 33.53
C SER A 509 12.28 -34.72 32.82
N SER A 510 11.86 -35.88 33.30
CA SER A 510 12.08 -37.14 32.57
C SER A 510 11.46 -37.06 31.17
N PHE A 511 12.25 -37.40 30.15
CA PHE A 511 11.76 -37.52 28.78
C PHE A 511 10.65 -38.57 28.70
N LYS A 512 9.58 -38.25 27.97
CA LYS A 512 8.44 -39.14 27.80
C LYS A 512 8.85 -40.40 27.04
N THR A 513 8.47 -41.55 27.57
CA THR A 513 8.69 -42.86 26.93
C THR A 513 7.46 -43.36 26.17
N GLN A 514 6.33 -42.68 26.32
CA GLN A 514 5.09 -42.92 25.58
C GLN A 514 4.29 -41.63 25.41
N ILE A 515 3.48 -41.57 24.35
CA ILE A 515 2.59 -40.45 24.03
C ILE A 515 1.18 -40.98 23.77
N GLU A 516 0.17 -40.33 24.34
CA GLU A 516 -1.23 -40.53 23.97
C GLU A 516 -1.55 -39.69 22.73
N VAL A 517 -1.58 -40.31 21.55
CA VAL A 517 -1.73 -39.58 20.27
C VAL A 517 -3.18 -39.18 20.00
N THR A 518 -4.10 -40.06 20.40
CA THR A 518 -5.56 -39.83 20.45
C THR A 518 -6.08 -40.38 21.77
N PRO A 519 -7.25 -39.95 22.28
CA PRO A 519 -7.76 -40.42 23.56
C PRO A 519 -7.77 -41.97 23.67
N GLY A 520 -7.10 -42.51 24.67
CA GLY A 520 -6.92 -43.94 24.93
C GLY A 520 -5.86 -44.67 24.09
N ASN A 521 -5.22 -44.01 23.12
CA ASN A 521 -4.25 -44.62 22.21
C ASN A 521 -2.82 -44.17 22.54
N PHE A 522 -2.10 -45.01 23.30
CA PHE A 522 -0.72 -44.76 23.70
C PHE A 522 0.27 -45.42 22.73
N ARG A 523 1.27 -44.66 22.29
CA ARG A 523 2.38 -45.13 21.47
C ARG A 523 3.69 -45.06 22.25
N PRO A 524 4.51 -46.12 22.27
CA PRO A 524 5.86 -46.03 22.82
C PRO A 524 6.72 -45.09 21.97
N VAL A 525 7.67 -44.41 22.62
CA VAL A 525 8.65 -43.52 22.00
C VAL A 525 9.99 -44.25 21.91
N ALA A 526 10.69 -44.14 20.78
CA ALA A 526 12.00 -44.74 20.60
C ALA A 526 13.01 -44.21 21.63
N ALA A 527 13.98 -45.06 22.01
CA ALA A 527 14.97 -44.70 23.01
C ALA A 527 15.89 -43.58 22.50
N LEU A 528 16.11 -42.58 23.37
CA LEU A 528 17.00 -41.47 23.04
C LEU A 528 18.48 -41.87 23.10
N GLN A 529 19.31 -41.20 22.30
CA GLN A 529 20.76 -41.30 22.34
C GLN A 529 21.35 -40.44 23.47
N GLN A 530 22.65 -40.63 23.71
CA GLN A 530 23.41 -39.66 24.49
C GLN A 530 23.49 -38.32 23.75
N PRO A 531 23.51 -37.20 24.48
CA PRO A 531 23.48 -37.09 25.94
C PRO A 531 22.07 -37.13 26.56
N TYR A 532 21.00 -37.18 25.77
CA TYR A 532 19.62 -37.05 26.25
C TYR A 532 19.19 -38.15 27.22
N ASN A 533 19.48 -39.42 26.92
CA ASN A 533 19.11 -40.53 27.79
C ASN A 533 19.73 -40.45 29.19
N ASN A 534 20.93 -39.88 29.29
CA ASN A 534 21.70 -39.74 30.52
C ASN A 534 21.71 -38.31 31.07
N ALA A 535 20.94 -37.38 30.48
CA ALA A 535 20.89 -35.99 30.93
C ALA A 535 20.42 -35.91 32.39
N ALA A 536 21.11 -35.11 33.19
CA ALA A 536 20.82 -34.92 34.60
C ALA A 536 19.56 -34.06 34.79
N MET A 537 18.83 -34.22 35.89
CA MET A 537 17.68 -33.33 36.18
C MET A 537 18.17 -31.89 36.39
N LEU A 538 17.46 -30.90 35.85
CA LEU A 538 17.79 -29.48 36.00
C LEU A 538 17.90 -29.07 37.46
N THR A 539 17.15 -29.70 38.36
CA THR A 539 17.24 -29.49 39.83
C THR A 539 18.63 -29.73 40.39
N ASN A 540 19.46 -30.54 39.72
CA ASN A 540 20.84 -30.86 40.13
C ASN A 540 21.86 -29.83 39.62
N ALA A 541 21.46 -28.90 38.74
CA ALA A 541 22.33 -27.85 38.28
C ALA A 541 22.61 -26.81 39.39
N VAL A 542 23.78 -26.17 39.31
CA VAL A 542 24.14 -25.07 40.22
C VAL A 542 23.09 -23.96 40.18
N TRP A 543 22.90 -23.26 41.31
CA TRP A 543 21.82 -22.26 41.43
C TRP A 543 21.86 -21.19 40.34
N GLY A 544 23.06 -20.67 40.00
CA GLY A 544 23.21 -19.68 38.94
C GLY A 544 22.67 -20.14 37.59
N PHE A 545 22.99 -21.37 37.18
CA PHE A 545 22.45 -21.97 35.95
C PHE A 545 20.93 -22.04 35.99
N ARG A 546 20.35 -22.56 37.08
CA ARG A 546 18.89 -22.70 37.21
C ARG A 546 18.19 -21.35 37.18
N ASN A 547 18.74 -20.37 37.89
CA ASN A 547 18.16 -19.03 37.93
C ASN A 547 18.20 -18.34 36.56
N ASP A 548 19.30 -18.52 35.82
CA ASP A 548 19.44 -18.00 34.46
C ASP A 548 18.34 -18.60 33.55
N VAL A 549 18.21 -19.92 33.46
CA VAL A 549 17.29 -20.55 32.49
C VAL A 549 15.81 -20.55 32.89
N LEU A 550 15.47 -20.33 34.16
CA LEU A 550 14.08 -20.35 34.64
C LEU A 550 13.49 -18.96 34.89
N ASN A 551 14.31 -18.00 35.32
CA ASN A 551 13.81 -16.73 35.88
C ASN A 551 14.36 -15.49 35.18
N THR A 552 15.31 -15.65 34.26
CA THR A 552 15.97 -14.51 33.60
C THR A 552 15.57 -14.45 32.14
N ALA A 553 15.18 -13.26 31.67
CA ALA A 553 14.90 -13.05 30.26
C ALA A 553 16.20 -13.13 29.44
N ALA A 554 16.14 -13.81 28.29
CA ALA A 554 17.25 -13.85 27.35
C ALA A 554 17.37 -12.54 26.57
N GLU A 555 18.57 -12.23 26.11
CA GLU A 555 18.81 -11.10 25.20
C GLU A 555 18.01 -11.30 23.88
N PRO A 556 17.28 -10.26 23.42
CA PRO A 556 16.28 -10.42 22.36
C PRO A 556 16.88 -10.31 20.94
N PHE A 557 17.59 -11.35 20.50
CA PHE A 557 18.08 -11.46 19.10
C PHE A 557 16.99 -11.86 18.10
N SER A 558 15.89 -12.45 18.58
CA SER A 558 14.65 -12.64 17.84
C SER A 558 13.53 -12.02 18.64
N ARG A 559 12.63 -11.32 17.95
CA ARG A 559 11.38 -10.86 18.54
C ARG A 559 10.31 -11.94 18.45
N THR A 560 9.32 -11.85 19.33
CA THR A 560 8.17 -12.75 19.40
C THR A 560 6.90 -11.93 19.55
N ALA A 561 5.75 -12.59 19.41
CA ALA A 561 4.44 -12.03 19.75
C ALA A 561 3.72 -12.97 20.73
N TYR A 562 2.84 -12.39 21.54
CA TYR A 562 2.10 -13.10 22.59
C TYR A 562 0.66 -13.32 22.16
N PHE A 563 0.08 -14.48 22.51
CA PHE A 563 -1.29 -14.86 22.15
C PHE A 563 -1.99 -15.46 23.35
N THR A 564 -3.29 -15.19 23.48
CA THR A 564 -4.12 -15.70 24.58
C THR A 564 -4.35 -17.21 24.50
N SER A 565 -4.21 -17.80 23.31
CA SER A 565 -4.38 -19.23 23.07
C SER A 565 -3.74 -19.65 21.74
N THR A 566 -3.61 -20.97 21.51
CA THR A 566 -3.21 -21.53 20.22
C THR A 566 -4.16 -21.13 19.10
N SER A 567 -5.47 -21.07 19.37
CA SER A 567 -6.47 -20.63 18.39
C SER A 567 -6.26 -19.16 18.01
N ALA A 568 -6.02 -18.29 19.00
CA ALA A 568 -5.72 -16.87 18.75
C ALA A 568 -4.43 -16.70 17.93
N LYS A 569 -3.41 -17.52 18.19
CA LYS A 569 -2.17 -17.51 17.38
C LYS A 569 -2.40 -17.79 15.90
N ARG A 570 -3.45 -18.53 15.54
CA ARG A 570 -3.79 -18.88 14.15
C ARG A 570 -4.83 -17.95 13.53
N ALA A 571 -5.44 -17.06 14.32
CA ALA A 571 -6.62 -16.30 13.92
C ALA A 571 -6.29 -15.17 12.94
N ALA A 572 -6.97 -15.16 11.80
CA ALA A 572 -6.93 -14.06 10.83
C ALA A 572 -8.27 -13.29 10.88
N ALA A 573 -8.22 -11.97 10.69
CA ALA A 573 -9.41 -11.11 10.78
C ALA A 573 -10.48 -11.41 9.71
N ASP A 574 -10.06 -11.96 8.56
CA ASP A 574 -10.93 -12.41 7.48
C ASP A 574 -11.55 -13.82 7.71
N GLY A 575 -11.23 -14.44 8.85
CA GLY A 575 -11.67 -15.80 9.20
C GLY A 575 -10.89 -16.92 8.50
N LEU A 576 -9.95 -16.61 7.60
CA LEU A 576 -9.06 -17.58 6.95
C LEU A 576 -7.92 -17.96 7.90
N ASN A 577 -8.28 -18.60 9.01
CA ASN A 577 -7.34 -19.00 10.05
C ASN A 577 -6.22 -19.89 9.46
N GLY A 578 -5.00 -19.64 9.91
CA GLY A 578 -3.80 -20.22 9.32
C GLY A 578 -2.54 -19.39 9.49
N LEU A 579 -2.58 -18.32 10.29
CA LEU A 579 -1.41 -17.49 10.52
C LEU A 579 -0.24 -18.30 11.08
N ALA A 580 0.94 -18.08 10.51
CA ALA A 580 2.20 -18.69 10.90
C ALA A 580 3.31 -17.64 10.95
N HIS A 581 4.47 -18.09 11.45
CA HIS A 581 5.71 -17.33 11.64
C HIS A 581 5.54 -15.97 12.33
N ILE A 582 6.59 -15.26 12.69
CA ILE A 582 6.46 -13.98 13.41
C ILE A 582 7.62 -13.07 13.00
N ALA A 583 7.28 -11.88 12.52
CA ALA A 583 8.18 -10.73 12.40
C ALA A 583 7.58 -9.56 13.16
N VAL A 584 8.40 -8.76 13.85
CA VAL A 584 7.92 -7.68 14.71
C VAL A 584 8.81 -6.45 14.60
N TYR A 585 8.22 -5.31 14.27
CA TYR A 585 8.88 -4.01 14.32
C TYR A 585 8.09 -3.02 15.17
N GLN A 586 8.77 -1.98 15.63
CA GLN A 586 8.24 -0.82 16.30
C GLN A 586 8.15 0.31 15.28
N LYS A 587 7.02 1.00 15.29
CA LYS A 587 6.79 2.20 14.50
C LYS A 587 7.46 3.41 15.17
N PRO A 588 7.75 4.49 14.41
CA PRO A 588 8.24 5.74 14.98
C PRO A 588 7.32 6.36 16.04
N ASP A 589 6.01 6.07 16.00
CA ASP A 589 5.04 6.49 17.02
C ASP A 589 5.09 5.66 18.32
N GLY A 590 5.98 4.66 18.40
CA GLY A 590 6.20 3.82 19.57
C GLY A 590 5.36 2.53 19.60
N LYS A 591 4.34 2.41 18.75
CA LYS A 591 3.50 1.20 18.66
C LYS A 591 4.24 0.07 17.98
N TRP A 592 3.74 -1.15 18.12
CA TRP A 592 4.35 -2.35 17.57
C TRP A 592 3.47 -3.00 16.52
N VAL A 593 4.09 -3.59 15.50
CA VAL A 593 3.39 -4.29 14.43
C VAL A 593 3.94 -5.71 14.30
N VAL A 594 3.03 -6.67 14.28
CA VAL A 594 3.31 -8.09 14.12
C VAL A 594 2.93 -8.51 12.70
N VAL A 595 3.91 -8.90 11.88
CA VAL A 595 3.73 -9.37 10.50
C VAL A 595 3.82 -10.90 10.45
N ARG A 596 2.91 -11.51 9.69
CA ARG A 596 2.63 -12.96 9.66
C ARG A 596 2.38 -13.42 8.24
N ASP A 597 2.83 -14.62 7.87
CA ASP A 597 2.32 -15.30 6.68
C ASP A 597 1.09 -16.16 7.04
N ASN A 598 0.35 -16.61 6.03
CA ASN A 598 -0.82 -17.46 6.21
C ASN A 598 -0.68 -18.75 5.40
N LEU A 599 -0.70 -19.89 6.09
CA LEU A 599 -0.57 -21.22 5.48
C LEU A 599 -1.79 -21.60 4.65
N SER A 600 -2.96 -21.07 4.98
CA SER A 600 -4.24 -21.33 4.31
C SER A 600 -4.50 -20.37 3.14
N ASN A 601 -3.86 -19.19 3.16
CA ASN A 601 -4.03 -18.14 2.15
C ASN A 601 -2.68 -17.46 1.84
N PRO A 602 -1.75 -18.15 1.15
CA PRO A 602 -0.43 -17.61 0.85
C PRO A 602 -0.48 -16.53 -0.25
N GLY A 603 0.60 -15.75 -0.38
CA GLY A 603 0.78 -14.76 -1.44
C GLY A 603 0.89 -13.33 -0.91
N TYR A 604 0.30 -13.07 0.26
CA TYR A 604 0.39 -11.78 0.94
C TYR A 604 0.51 -11.99 2.44
N TYR A 605 1.22 -11.09 3.10
CA TYR A 605 1.33 -11.10 4.56
C TYR A 605 0.10 -10.51 5.23
N TYR A 606 -0.07 -10.87 6.48
CA TYR A 606 -1.04 -10.32 7.41
C TYR A 606 -0.32 -9.50 8.48
N ALA A 607 -0.97 -8.47 9.02
CA ALA A 607 -0.38 -7.66 10.09
C ALA A 607 -1.40 -7.28 11.19
N ALA A 608 -0.90 -7.13 12.41
CA ALA A 608 -1.64 -6.66 13.58
C ALA A 608 -0.85 -5.55 14.30
N GLU A 609 -1.52 -4.49 14.75
CA GLU A 609 -0.92 -3.42 15.58
C GLU A 609 -1.20 -3.74 17.07
N ILE A 610 -0.20 -3.52 17.94
CA ILE A 610 -0.32 -3.60 19.39
C ILE A 610 0.33 -2.37 20.02
N GLU A 611 -0.18 -1.93 21.17
CA GLU A 611 0.32 -0.72 21.85
C GLU A 611 1.70 -0.98 22.49
N ASN A 612 1.88 -2.11 23.17
CA ASN A 612 3.12 -2.49 23.82
C ASN A 612 3.63 -3.85 23.32
N TYR A 613 4.95 -4.03 23.32
CA TYR A 613 5.62 -5.24 22.83
C TYR A 613 5.09 -6.56 23.45
N ASN A 614 4.70 -6.51 24.73
CA ASN A 614 4.24 -7.69 25.47
C ASN A 614 2.71 -7.89 25.43
N ASP A 615 1.98 -7.03 24.72
CA ASP A 615 0.53 -7.16 24.62
C ASP A 615 0.13 -8.38 23.80
N TYR A 616 -1.04 -8.93 24.12
CA TYR A 616 -1.61 -10.02 23.33
C TYR A 616 -2.01 -9.51 21.95
N CYS A 617 -1.47 -10.15 20.93
CA CYS A 617 -1.71 -9.79 19.54
C CYS A 617 -3.15 -10.15 19.14
N PRO A 618 -3.92 -9.21 18.58
CA PRO A 618 -5.25 -9.48 18.02
C PRO A 618 -5.14 -10.31 16.72
N PRO A 619 -6.26 -10.78 16.16
CA PRO A 619 -6.25 -11.35 14.81
C PRO A 619 -5.61 -10.38 13.80
N ALA A 620 -4.74 -10.88 12.94
CA ALA A 620 -4.07 -10.04 11.95
C ALA A 620 -4.93 -9.85 10.69
N TYR A 621 -4.81 -8.70 10.05
CA TYR A 621 -5.53 -8.31 8.84
C TYR A 621 -4.69 -8.59 7.60
N LEU A 622 -5.32 -9.06 6.53
CA LEU A 622 -4.67 -9.25 5.23
C LEU A 622 -4.14 -7.91 4.72
N THR A 623 -2.86 -7.85 4.38
CA THR A 623 -2.21 -6.67 3.81
C THR A 623 -2.07 -6.80 2.30
N ASN A 624 -1.64 -5.74 1.62
CA ASN A 624 -1.25 -5.82 0.21
C ASN A 624 0.26 -6.14 0.02
N LEU A 625 1.02 -6.34 1.10
CA LEU A 625 2.45 -6.68 1.06
C LEU A 625 2.63 -8.12 0.56
N TYR A 626 3.26 -8.26 -0.60
CA TYR A 626 3.45 -9.54 -1.26
C TYR A 626 4.47 -10.41 -0.53
N GLY A 627 4.17 -11.70 -0.38
CA GLY A 627 5.16 -12.68 0.05
C GLY A 627 4.62 -13.87 0.82
N THR A 628 5.54 -14.69 1.33
CA THR A 628 5.22 -15.91 2.08
C THR A 628 6.35 -16.28 3.06
N ALA A 629 6.19 -17.40 3.76
CA ALA A 629 7.25 -18.14 4.45
C ALA A 629 8.24 -17.30 5.27
N GLN A 630 7.85 -17.01 6.52
CA GLN A 630 8.66 -16.35 7.54
C GLN A 630 9.38 -15.07 7.04
N PRO A 631 8.68 -13.91 7.06
CA PRO A 631 9.34 -12.62 6.90
C PRO A 631 10.22 -12.33 8.12
N ASP A 632 11.01 -11.27 8.03
CA ASP A 632 11.70 -10.68 9.18
C ASP A 632 11.53 -9.16 9.15
N ALA A 633 11.50 -8.52 10.32
CA ALA A 633 11.26 -7.08 10.41
C ALA A 633 11.95 -6.50 11.65
N ARG A 634 12.52 -5.30 11.50
CA ARG A 634 13.21 -4.53 12.55
C ARG A 634 13.24 -3.06 12.15
N GLU A 635 13.93 -2.24 12.94
CA GLU A 635 14.18 -0.83 12.69
C GLU A 635 15.63 -0.61 12.23
N LEU A 636 15.81 0.40 11.39
CA LEU A 636 17.09 1.03 11.11
C LEU A 636 17.57 1.83 12.33
N PRO A 637 18.87 2.21 12.40
CA PRO A 637 19.40 3.04 13.49
C PRO A 637 18.67 4.38 13.69
N ASP A 638 18.04 4.92 12.64
CA ASP A 638 17.25 6.15 12.68
C ASP A 638 15.78 5.95 13.11
N GLY A 639 15.39 4.71 13.45
CA GLY A 639 14.05 4.34 13.92
C GLY A 639 13.05 3.97 12.83
N ARG A 640 13.41 4.08 11.55
CA ARG A 640 12.54 3.66 10.44
C ARG A 640 12.45 2.15 10.35
N PRO A 641 11.25 1.54 10.27
CA PRO A 641 11.14 0.10 10.14
C PRO A 641 11.39 -0.40 8.72
N TYR A 642 11.90 -1.62 8.63
CA TYR A 642 12.03 -2.39 7.40
C TYR A 642 11.43 -3.78 7.56
N ILE A 643 11.01 -4.37 6.44
CA ILE A 643 10.54 -5.76 6.35
C ILE A 643 11.31 -6.45 5.22
N ILE A 644 11.86 -7.62 5.52
CA ILE A 644 12.49 -8.53 4.57
C ILE A 644 11.47 -9.62 4.23
N CYS A 645 11.22 -9.75 2.94
CA CYS A 645 10.17 -10.58 2.37
C CYS A 645 10.75 -11.57 1.36
N ASN A 646 9.95 -12.57 0.97
CA ASN A 646 10.24 -13.41 -0.18
C ASN A 646 9.08 -13.51 -1.16
N SER A 647 9.35 -13.95 -2.39
CA SER A 647 8.32 -14.22 -3.40
C SER A 647 7.58 -15.54 -3.17
N MET A 648 6.43 -15.70 -3.83
CA MET A 648 5.84 -17.03 -4.01
C MET A 648 6.83 -17.96 -4.72
N GLY A 649 6.92 -19.21 -4.26
CA GLY A 649 8.00 -20.12 -4.67
C GLY A 649 9.36 -19.83 -4.03
N ARG A 650 9.46 -18.74 -3.23
CA ARG A 650 10.60 -18.34 -2.40
C ARG A 650 11.88 -18.09 -3.20
N LYS A 651 11.77 -17.63 -4.45
CA LYS A 651 12.93 -17.44 -5.35
C LYS A 651 13.59 -16.08 -5.17
N ASP A 652 12.85 -15.10 -4.70
CA ASP A 652 13.29 -13.72 -4.56
C ASP A 652 13.27 -13.34 -3.08
N MET A 653 14.30 -12.64 -2.64
CA MET A 653 14.39 -11.95 -1.37
C MET A 653 14.44 -10.45 -1.66
N PHE A 654 13.59 -9.68 -0.99
CA PHE A 654 13.53 -8.22 -1.15
C PHE A 654 13.32 -7.56 0.20
N ILE A 655 13.71 -6.29 0.30
CA ILE A 655 13.52 -5.44 1.49
C ILE A 655 12.63 -4.28 1.14
N THR A 656 11.76 -3.89 2.06
CA THR A 656 11.00 -2.65 1.98
C THR A 656 11.12 -1.84 3.26
N VAL A 657 11.20 -0.51 3.14
CA VAL A 657 11.44 0.44 4.24
C VAL A 657 10.28 1.43 4.30
N SER A 658 9.95 1.88 5.51
CA SER A 658 8.87 2.84 5.77
C SER A 658 9.38 3.98 6.65
N ASN A 659 8.91 5.21 6.38
CA ASN A 659 9.19 6.37 7.23
C ASN A 659 8.27 6.45 8.46
N ASP A 660 7.06 5.93 8.38
CA ASP A 660 6.02 6.03 9.43
C ASP A 660 5.65 4.68 10.06
N GLY A 661 6.22 3.59 9.53
CA GLY A 661 5.90 2.22 9.91
C GLY A 661 4.51 1.75 9.50
N TYR A 662 3.86 2.46 8.58
CA TYR A 662 2.58 2.10 7.98
C TYR A 662 2.72 1.98 6.46
N ILE A 663 3.18 3.04 5.78
CA ILE A 663 3.41 3.06 4.33
C ILE A 663 4.84 2.64 4.04
N PHE A 664 4.99 1.48 3.41
CA PHE A 664 6.25 0.96 2.90
C PHE A 664 6.36 1.31 1.41
N ASP A 665 7.14 2.33 1.07
CA ASP A 665 7.20 2.92 -0.27
C ASP A 665 8.58 2.85 -0.93
N LYS A 666 9.60 2.41 -0.20
CA LYS A 666 10.93 2.13 -0.73
C LYS A 666 11.17 0.63 -0.74
N THR A 667 11.46 0.05 -1.89
CA THR A 667 11.60 -1.41 -2.05
C THR A 667 12.70 -1.77 -3.02
N TRP A 668 13.55 -2.73 -2.64
CA TRP A 668 14.62 -3.24 -3.49
C TRP A 668 14.71 -4.75 -3.45
N GLN A 669 15.04 -5.33 -4.62
CA GLN A 669 15.45 -6.73 -4.73
C GLN A 669 16.83 -6.90 -4.10
N LEU A 670 16.99 -7.93 -3.28
CA LEU A 670 18.26 -8.30 -2.68
C LEU A 670 18.87 -9.51 -3.37
N LEU A 671 18.14 -10.61 -3.50
CA LEU A 671 18.69 -11.84 -4.07
C LEU A 671 17.62 -12.62 -4.83
N HIS A 672 17.93 -13.02 -6.06
CA HIS A 672 17.17 -14.02 -6.81
C HIS A 672 17.94 -15.35 -6.83
N SER A 673 17.24 -16.48 -6.65
CA SER A 673 17.81 -17.82 -6.77
C SER A 673 16.84 -18.81 -7.39
N ASP A 674 17.23 -19.37 -8.53
CA ASP A 674 16.54 -20.48 -9.21
C ASP A 674 17.00 -21.87 -8.72
N ARG A 675 17.77 -21.91 -7.63
CA ARG A 675 18.35 -23.16 -7.11
C ARG A 675 17.24 -24.15 -6.77
N THR A 676 17.42 -25.40 -7.21
CA THR A 676 16.58 -26.54 -6.86
C THR A 676 17.28 -27.44 -5.86
N LYS A 677 16.51 -28.24 -5.12
CA LYS A 677 17.07 -29.17 -4.14
C LYS A 677 17.99 -30.19 -4.82
N SER A 678 19.08 -30.55 -4.15
CA SER A 678 20.10 -31.45 -4.68
C SER A 678 19.76 -32.94 -4.55
N ASP A 679 18.73 -33.27 -3.78
CA ASP A 679 18.29 -34.63 -3.49
C ASP A 679 16.76 -34.75 -3.37
N ASP A 680 16.30 -35.94 -3.01
CA ASP A 680 14.89 -36.30 -2.84
C ASP A 680 14.31 -35.91 -1.47
N GLY A 681 15.05 -35.17 -0.63
CA GLY A 681 14.65 -34.83 0.74
C GLY A 681 13.30 -34.14 0.84
N LEU A 682 12.55 -34.48 1.90
CA LEU A 682 11.19 -33.99 2.13
C LEU A 682 11.15 -32.51 2.55
N PHE A 683 10.15 -31.79 2.04
CA PHE A 683 9.82 -30.39 2.35
C PHE A 683 10.91 -29.34 2.05
N LYS A 684 11.90 -29.72 1.24
CA LYS A 684 12.92 -28.84 0.67
C LYS A 684 12.44 -28.23 -0.65
N SER A 685 12.48 -26.89 -0.76
CA SER A 685 12.13 -26.18 -2.00
C SER A 685 12.50 -24.71 -1.95
N GLY A 686 12.49 -24.04 -3.11
CA GLY A 686 12.63 -22.59 -3.25
C GLY A 686 14.06 -22.08 -3.16
N GLY A 687 14.21 -20.78 -3.10
CA GLY A 687 15.47 -20.05 -2.90
C GLY A 687 15.56 -19.46 -1.48
N PRO A 688 15.93 -18.18 -1.31
CA PRO A 688 16.15 -17.54 0.00
C PRO A 688 14.86 -17.42 0.83
N GLN A 689 14.90 -17.89 2.07
CA GLN A 689 13.72 -17.98 2.95
C GLN A 689 14.11 -18.12 4.43
N TYR A 690 13.15 -17.86 5.32
CA TYR A 690 13.31 -17.91 6.79
C TYR A 690 14.39 -16.95 7.26
N PHE A 691 14.11 -15.66 7.03
CA PHE A 691 15.05 -14.60 7.32
C PHE A 691 15.19 -14.40 8.84
N ARG A 692 16.41 -14.02 9.24
CA ARG A 692 16.67 -13.40 10.53
C ARG A 692 17.70 -12.31 10.33
N SER A 693 17.38 -11.11 10.76
CA SER A 693 18.26 -9.95 10.67
C SER A 693 18.67 -9.40 12.03
N ILE A 694 19.78 -8.68 12.03
CA ILE A 694 20.21 -7.80 13.11
C ILE A 694 20.92 -6.59 12.51
N VAL A 695 20.79 -5.43 13.15
CA VAL A 695 21.55 -4.22 12.80
C VAL A 695 22.75 -4.12 13.71
N VAL A 696 23.94 -4.04 13.13
CA VAL A 696 25.23 -3.91 13.84
C VAL A 696 26.07 -2.86 13.11
N GLY A 697 26.45 -1.81 13.84
CA GLY A 697 27.07 -0.63 13.24
C GLY A 697 26.15 -0.03 12.17
N ASP A 698 26.73 0.27 11.01
CA ASP A 698 26.01 0.83 9.86
C ASP A 698 25.50 -0.25 8.89
N ASN A 699 25.35 -1.49 9.35
CA ASN A 699 25.00 -2.63 8.49
C ASN A 699 23.83 -3.45 9.05
N ILE A 700 22.98 -3.92 8.14
CA ILE A 700 22.02 -4.99 8.41
C ILE A 700 22.67 -6.32 7.98
N TRP A 701 22.66 -7.29 8.89
CA TRP A 701 23.13 -8.65 8.65
C TRP A 701 21.93 -9.59 8.61
N VAL A 702 21.69 -10.22 7.47
CA VAL A 702 20.53 -11.10 7.25
C VAL A 702 21.01 -12.51 6.98
N THR A 703 20.67 -13.46 7.87
CA THR A 703 20.84 -14.89 7.60
C THR A 703 19.53 -15.52 7.13
N TYR A 704 19.64 -16.52 6.27
CA TYR A 704 18.53 -17.22 5.65
C TYR A 704 18.99 -18.55 5.10
N SER A 705 18.03 -19.44 4.85
CA SER A 705 18.31 -20.67 4.11
C SER A 705 18.04 -20.49 2.62
N ILE A 706 18.77 -21.20 1.76
CA ILE A 706 18.51 -21.29 0.33
C ILE A 706 18.12 -22.73 0.02
N THR A 707 16.90 -22.94 -0.49
CA THR A 707 16.33 -24.27 -0.77
C THR A 707 16.23 -25.21 0.43
N LYS A 708 16.46 -24.69 1.64
CA LYS A 708 16.69 -25.47 2.86
C LYS A 708 17.89 -26.41 2.77
N GLU A 709 18.94 -26.01 2.04
CA GLU A 709 20.20 -26.75 1.95
C GLU A 709 21.41 -25.93 2.36
N ILE A 710 21.45 -24.64 1.99
CA ILE A 710 22.57 -23.74 2.25
C ILE A 710 22.13 -22.69 3.27
N ILE A 711 23.03 -22.27 4.16
CA ILE A 711 22.80 -21.10 5.02
C ILE A 711 23.57 -19.91 4.42
N GLY A 712 22.82 -18.91 3.96
CA GLY A 712 23.32 -17.66 3.41
C GLY A 712 23.44 -16.56 4.46
N LEU A 713 24.24 -15.56 4.13
CA LEU A 713 24.38 -14.29 4.84
C LEU A 713 24.39 -13.15 3.82
N THR A 714 23.63 -12.11 4.07
CA THR A 714 23.67 -10.86 3.31
C THR A 714 24.02 -9.71 4.24
N LYS A 715 25.03 -8.91 3.86
CA LYS A 715 25.37 -7.63 4.47
C LYS A 715 24.75 -6.51 3.65
N ILE A 716 23.96 -5.65 4.28
CA ILE A 716 23.31 -4.49 3.65
C ILE A 716 23.77 -3.22 4.38
N PRO A 717 24.65 -2.40 3.80
CA PRO A 717 24.95 -1.07 4.33
C PRO A 717 23.68 -0.21 4.42
N VAL A 718 23.41 0.35 5.60
CA VAL A 718 22.18 1.12 5.90
C VAL A 718 22.06 2.35 5.01
N ASN A 719 23.17 2.99 4.66
CA ASN A 719 23.20 4.17 3.80
C ASN A 719 22.64 3.93 2.39
N LEU A 720 22.57 2.68 1.92
CA LEU A 720 22.05 2.33 0.59
C LEU A 720 20.53 2.30 0.53
N ILE A 721 19.85 2.20 1.68
CA ILE A 721 18.38 2.07 1.78
C ILE A 721 17.72 3.31 2.40
N ASN A 722 18.38 4.46 2.30
CA ASN A 722 17.95 5.72 2.89
C ASN A 722 16.78 6.41 2.19
#